data_AF-W9WJW0-F1
#
_entry.id   AF-W9WJW0-F1
#
_cell.length_a   1.000
_cell.length_b   1.000
_cell.length_c   1.000
_cell.angle_alpha   90.00
_cell.angle_beta   90.00
_cell.angle_gamma   90.00
#
_symmetry.space_group_name_H-M   'P 1'
#
loop_
_entity.id
_entity.type
_entity.pdbx_description
1 polymer ?
#
loop_
_entity_poly.entity_id
_entity_poly.type
_entity_poly.pdbx_seq_one_letter_code
_entity_poly.pdbx_strand_id
1 'polypeptide(L)'
;MGIQRLLHDLLPYAERVVLGVSPRTATGTTDVEALIVDGPSLVYFVYNRLLAYHCLNSLIALAPPPTYAEINQAVLHLLDDLQTQGITIAHIFFDGGLPKSKRDVRLDRMDKLRQQLDIFRKAHADFPPWSASSVGVRDFEKALWATSGISTRKSTLPAPPFMVASVIEALSTADSPWSRSVHIVPGEADLYCALAAQTSAGKVAVLTNDADLAVHELGGRGCVALLHSLEKKQRKSAPRGLEFTVLCLDPAHTASRMNVDSLFAFGFERFLDSNASTAIIRERARNASSLHQMKSEHTTFLEEFLPSMPVSANSQLNLNSLDPRTAELVVGLDDSPYVYLTPILEDPQRDSSWSYGAHIRQLGYTLLSSSTRSRNARLTQPAAPVTEYARKGQRISSATVTALKPSDAIPRMAELESLLAIYISPPSPGAAVNDRTALPAWYALAIHLVHQEKVKLDKSPLTLTQVARLFGLPQTAALTFKIPPRISWEDIHLLANIQAVLYSLRMLYQITGYIMNQMQLPSESAAMASPHPGNSEGLPTGIAALHSTLSNMPSIADLLLDITHLRQKLGEADIETRNMTIRCLKDVLEPKSLPELAIQHSVRDEGNQDTSNEHDEAVWATAKPKKKKKRKRGRQLETQAIQTKSTNIFKLLSDDPG
;
A
#
# COMPACT_ATOMS: atom_id res chain seq x y z
N MET A 1 0.33 -7.83 15.33
CA MET A 1 -1.10 -7.69 15.02
C MET A 1 -1.72 -9.06 15.21
N GLY A 2 -3.05 -9.14 15.33
CA GLY A 2 -3.72 -10.39 15.61
C GLY A 2 -3.83 -10.76 17.09
N ILE A 3 -4.14 -12.01 17.38
CA ILE A 3 -4.32 -12.57 18.71
C ILE A 3 -3.00 -12.44 19.49
N GLN A 4 -3.01 -11.58 20.49
CA GLN A 4 -1.80 -11.19 21.21
C GLN A 4 -1.13 -12.42 21.87
N ARG A 5 0.19 -12.56 21.66
CA ARG A 5 1.04 -13.66 22.15
C ARG A 5 0.73 -15.05 21.57
N LEU A 6 -0.21 -15.19 20.63
CA LEU A 6 -0.53 -16.48 20.02
C LEU A 6 0.70 -17.14 19.40
N LEU A 7 1.43 -16.43 18.53
CA LEU A 7 2.66 -16.96 17.92
C LEU A 7 3.67 -17.45 18.96
N HIS A 8 3.87 -16.70 20.04
CA HIS A 8 4.79 -17.07 21.12
C HIS A 8 4.38 -18.39 21.78
N ASP A 9 3.08 -18.59 21.97
CA ASP A 9 2.54 -19.82 22.57
C ASP A 9 2.60 -21.02 21.62
N LEU A 10 2.46 -20.79 20.31
CA LEU A 10 2.48 -21.84 19.29
C LEU A 10 3.90 -22.23 18.83
N LEU A 11 4.85 -21.29 18.83
CA LEU A 11 6.20 -21.48 18.28
C LEU A 11 6.96 -22.70 18.85
N PRO A 12 6.86 -23.07 20.15
CA PRO A 12 7.50 -24.29 20.68
C PRO A 12 7.01 -25.59 20.04
N TYR A 13 5.86 -25.55 19.37
CA TYR A 13 5.24 -26.68 18.70
C TYR A 13 5.45 -26.66 17.18
N ALA A 14 6.05 -25.60 16.63
CA ALA A 14 6.37 -25.51 15.22
C ALA A 14 7.46 -26.52 14.83
N GLU A 15 7.33 -27.08 13.64
CA GLU A 15 8.22 -28.14 13.14
C GLU A 15 8.99 -27.64 11.94
N ARG A 16 10.28 -27.99 11.88
CA ARG A 16 11.11 -27.61 10.75
C ARG A 16 10.82 -28.52 9.57
N VAL A 17 10.36 -27.92 8.48
CA VAL A 17 9.98 -28.60 7.24
C VAL A 17 10.90 -28.16 6.11
N VAL A 18 11.25 -29.10 5.23
CA VAL A 18 11.94 -28.83 3.97
C VAL A 18 10.87 -28.59 2.90
N LEU A 19 11.00 -27.49 2.16
CA LEU A 19 10.08 -27.15 1.07
C LEU A 19 10.53 -27.78 -0.25
N GLY A 20 9.56 -28.28 -1.03
CA GLY A 20 9.81 -28.91 -2.33
C GLY A 20 10.04 -30.42 -2.25
N VAL A 21 10.29 -31.04 -3.41
CA VAL A 21 10.37 -32.49 -3.52
C VAL A 21 11.67 -33.01 -2.90
N SER A 22 11.55 -33.70 -1.76
CA SER A 22 12.64 -34.50 -1.22
C SER A 22 12.89 -35.70 -2.13
N PRO A 23 14.13 -35.96 -2.60
CA PRO A 23 14.45 -37.23 -3.23
C PRO A 23 14.29 -38.33 -2.18
N ARG A 24 13.12 -38.99 -2.21
CA ARG A 24 12.74 -40.23 -1.52
C ARG A 24 13.79 -40.71 -0.50
N THR A 25 13.72 -40.20 0.72
CA THR A 25 14.31 -40.88 1.86
C THR A 25 13.23 -41.03 2.93
N ALA A 26 13.10 -42.27 3.39
CA ALA A 26 12.06 -42.79 4.27
C ALA A 26 12.20 -42.31 5.72
N THR A 27 12.32 -41.00 5.94
CA THR A 27 12.37 -40.40 7.28
C THR A 27 11.44 -39.21 7.38
N GLY A 28 10.13 -39.50 7.49
CA GLY A 28 9.13 -38.74 8.28
C GLY A 28 8.99 -37.22 8.14
N THR A 29 9.71 -36.54 7.26
CA THR A 29 9.55 -35.10 7.04
C THR A 29 8.34 -34.88 6.15
N THR A 30 7.40 -34.08 6.63
CA THR A 30 6.19 -33.72 5.91
C THR A 30 6.55 -32.93 4.65
N ASP A 31 6.52 -33.57 3.49
CA ASP A 31 6.75 -32.90 2.22
C ASP A 31 5.57 -31.96 1.92
N VAL A 32 5.85 -30.66 1.71
CA VAL A 32 4.88 -29.66 1.26
C VAL A 32 4.94 -29.61 -0.27
N GLU A 33 3.81 -29.91 -0.92
CA GLU A 33 3.70 -30.02 -2.38
C GLU A 33 3.58 -28.65 -3.06
N ALA A 34 2.85 -27.72 -2.43
CA ALA A 34 2.68 -26.37 -2.94
C ALA A 34 2.57 -25.32 -1.82
N LEU A 35 2.93 -24.09 -2.17
CA LEU A 35 2.80 -22.91 -1.35
C LEU A 35 1.63 -22.05 -1.79
N ILE A 36 0.90 -21.54 -0.80
CA ILE A 36 -0.02 -20.41 -0.94
C ILE A 36 0.63 -19.24 -0.22
N VAL A 37 0.71 -18.08 -0.85
CA VAL A 37 1.48 -16.95 -0.34
C VAL A 37 0.54 -15.82 0.07
N ASP A 38 0.68 -15.36 1.31
CA ASP A 38 0.16 -14.07 1.75
C ASP A 38 1.07 -12.96 1.19
N GLY A 39 0.56 -12.26 0.18
CA GLY A 39 1.26 -11.24 -0.57
C GLY A 39 1.75 -10.07 0.29
N PRO A 40 0.87 -9.39 1.06
CA PRO A 40 1.28 -8.33 1.97
C PRO A 40 2.42 -8.78 2.91
N SER A 41 2.29 -9.92 3.59
CA SER A 41 3.34 -10.42 4.48
C SER A 41 4.65 -10.68 3.75
N LEU A 42 4.61 -11.23 2.53
CA LEU A 42 5.79 -11.41 1.69
C LEU A 42 6.52 -10.09 1.41
N VAL A 43 5.79 -9.06 0.99
CA VAL A 43 6.38 -7.75 0.69
C VAL A 43 7.04 -7.15 1.93
N TYR A 44 6.38 -7.20 3.10
CA TYR A 44 6.97 -6.70 4.34
C TYR A 44 8.18 -7.52 4.79
N PHE A 45 8.19 -8.83 4.61
CA PHE A 45 9.36 -9.67 4.90
C PHE A 45 10.56 -9.25 4.05
N VAL A 46 10.37 -9.13 2.74
CA VAL A 46 11.44 -8.72 1.81
C VAL A 46 11.93 -7.31 2.15
N TYR A 47 11.02 -6.36 2.35
CA TYR A 47 11.36 -4.99 2.77
C TYR A 47 12.26 -4.99 4.02
N ASN A 48 11.90 -5.75 5.06
CA ASN A 48 12.66 -5.79 6.30
C ASN A 48 14.05 -6.44 6.12
N ARG A 49 14.19 -7.45 5.25
CA ARG A 49 15.49 -8.05 4.90
C ARG A 49 16.39 -7.04 4.17
N LEU A 50 15.85 -6.34 3.18
CA LEU A 50 16.57 -5.30 2.45
C LEU A 50 16.96 -4.14 3.36
N LEU A 51 16.06 -3.70 4.25
CA LEU A 51 16.34 -2.65 5.22
C LEU A 51 17.46 -3.06 6.18
N ALA A 52 17.43 -4.28 6.72
CA ALA A 52 18.50 -4.80 7.56
C ALA A 52 19.83 -4.86 6.79
N TYR A 53 19.80 -5.29 5.52
CA TYR A 53 20.98 -5.31 4.66
C TYR A 53 21.54 -3.91 4.44
N HIS A 54 20.68 -2.91 4.16
CA HIS A 54 21.09 -1.51 4.05
C HIS A 54 21.71 -1.01 5.36
N CYS A 55 21.13 -1.33 6.51
CA CYS A 55 21.68 -0.94 7.81
C CYS A 55 23.06 -1.55 8.11
N LEU A 56 23.34 -2.78 7.67
CA LEU A 56 24.66 -3.43 7.85
C LEU A 56 25.73 -2.87 6.94
N ASN A 57 25.36 -2.56 5.70
CA ASN A 57 26.31 -2.20 4.65
C ASN A 57 26.41 -0.68 4.46
N SER A 58 25.61 0.11 5.16
CA SER A 58 25.73 1.57 5.13
C SER A 58 26.87 2.04 6.03
N LEU A 59 27.78 2.84 5.44
CA LEU A 59 28.84 3.54 6.16
C LEU A 59 28.32 4.78 6.92
N ILE A 60 27.04 5.14 6.77
CA ILE A 60 26.40 6.32 7.35
C ILE A 60 25.49 5.91 8.49
N ALA A 61 25.32 6.80 9.48
CA ALA A 61 24.54 6.55 10.68
C ALA A 61 23.06 6.16 10.43
N LEU A 62 22.51 6.52 9.25
CA LEU A 62 21.14 6.26 8.81
C LEU A 62 21.12 5.71 7.38
N ALA A 63 20.62 4.48 7.22
CA ALA A 63 20.45 3.86 5.92
C ALA A 63 19.12 4.30 5.26
N PRO A 64 19.09 4.58 3.95
CA PRO A 64 17.85 4.84 3.23
C PRO A 64 16.92 3.62 3.25
N PRO A 65 15.60 3.81 3.27
CA PRO A 65 14.67 2.72 3.00
C PRO A 65 14.93 2.17 1.59
N PRO A 66 14.78 0.86 1.37
CA PRO A 66 14.82 0.27 0.03
C PRO A 66 13.83 0.94 -0.92
N THR A 67 14.23 1.10 -2.18
CA THR A 67 13.38 1.64 -3.24
C THR A 67 12.30 0.62 -3.63
N TYR A 68 11.25 1.10 -4.30
CA TYR A 68 10.23 0.24 -4.90
C TYR A 68 10.83 -0.77 -5.89
N ALA A 69 11.80 -0.36 -6.71
CA ALA A 69 12.47 -1.25 -7.66
C ALA A 69 13.26 -2.37 -6.95
N GLU A 70 14.01 -2.04 -5.89
CA GLU A 70 14.73 -3.04 -5.10
C GLU A 70 13.79 -4.03 -4.42
N ILE A 71 12.66 -3.56 -3.87
CA ILE A 71 11.64 -4.41 -3.26
C ILE A 71 11.03 -5.34 -4.31
N ASN A 72 10.63 -4.81 -5.46
CA ASN A 72 10.05 -5.60 -6.56
C ASN A 72 11.02 -6.68 -7.05
N GLN A 73 12.28 -6.32 -7.30
CA GLN A 73 13.31 -7.24 -7.77
C GLN A 73 13.61 -8.33 -6.74
N ALA A 74 13.68 -7.99 -5.45
CA ALA A 74 13.93 -8.96 -4.40
C ALA A 74 12.74 -9.93 -4.19
N VAL A 75 11.50 -9.45 -4.34
CA VAL A 75 10.31 -10.32 -4.31
C VAL A 75 10.35 -11.31 -5.48
N LEU A 76 10.57 -10.82 -6.70
CA LEU A 76 10.70 -11.67 -7.89
C LEU A 76 11.82 -12.69 -7.72
N HIS A 77 13.01 -12.26 -7.30
CA HIS A 77 14.14 -13.14 -7.03
C HIS A 77 13.81 -14.22 -6.01
N LEU A 78 13.10 -13.88 -4.92
CA LEU A 78 12.70 -14.87 -3.91
C LEU A 78 11.73 -15.90 -4.49
N LEU A 79 10.72 -15.47 -5.23
CA LEU A 79 9.74 -16.39 -5.83
C LEU A 79 10.39 -17.29 -6.89
N ASP A 80 11.24 -16.72 -7.75
CA ASP A 80 11.99 -17.46 -8.77
C ASP A 80 12.97 -18.46 -8.13
N ASP A 81 13.63 -18.09 -7.04
CA ASP A 81 14.48 -18.98 -6.24
C ASP A 81 13.69 -20.19 -5.71
N LEU A 82 12.48 -19.98 -5.20
CA LEU A 82 11.63 -21.08 -4.72
C LEU A 82 11.23 -22.00 -5.89
N GLN A 83 10.78 -21.42 -7.01
CA GLN A 83 10.34 -22.18 -8.18
C GLN A 83 11.47 -22.96 -8.85
N THR A 84 12.68 -22.39 -8.95
CA THR A 84 13.85 -23.07 -9.52
C THR A 84 14.31 -24.27 -8.66
N GLN A 85 13.98 -24.29 -7.37
CA GLN A 85 14.18 -25.46 -6.50
C GLN A 85 13.00 -26.46 -6.53
N GLY A 86 12.06 -26.29 -7.45
CA GLY A 86 10.92 -27.21 -7.65
C GLY A 86 9.79 -27.03 -6.64
N ILE A 87 9.71 -25.87 -5.99
CA ILE A 87 8.60 -25.52 -5.10
C ILE A 87 7.48 -24.89 -5.93
N THR A 88 6.31 -25.51 -5.94
CA THR A 88 5.14 -24.97 -6.64
C THR A 88 4.53 -23.85 -5.81
N ILE A 89 4.33 -22.66 -6.39
CA ILE A 89 3.55 -21.58 -5.78
C ILE A 89 2.20 -21.52 -6.51
N ALA A 90 1.15 -21.95 -5.82
CA ALA A 90 -0.19 -22.06 -6.39
C ALA A 90 -0.87 -20.70 -6.51
N HIS A 91 -0.84 -19.91 -5.44
CA HIS A 91 -1.54 -18.64 -5.34
C HIS A 91 -0.75 -17.62 -4.52
N ILE A 92 -0.88 -16.34 -4.88
CA ILE A 92 -0.35 -15.18 -4.17
C ILE A 92 -1.53 -14.22 -3.97
N PHE A 93 -2.04 -14.13 -2.75
CA PHE A 93 -3.22 -13.32 -2.43
C PHE A 93 -2.83 -11.96 -1.86
N PHE A 94 -3.48 -10.91 -2.34
CA PHE A 94 -3.36 -9.54 -1.83
C PHE A 94 -4.71 -9.00 -1.38
N ASP A 95 -4.68 -8.22 -0.30
CA ASP A 95 -5.86 -7.54 0.23
C ASP A 95 -6.52 -6.64 -0.82
N GLY A 96 -7.84 -6.72 -0.92
CA GLY A 96 -8.65 -5.81 -1.75
C GLY A 96 -9.90 -5.30 -1.06
N GLY A 97 -10.20 -5.73 0.17
CA GLY A 97 -11.28 -5.15 0.97
C GLY A 97 -11.16 -5.52 2.44
N LEU A 98 -10.79 -4.57 3.30
CA LEU A 98 -10.67 -4.87 4.73
C LEU A 98 -12.03 -4.78 5.43
N PRO A 99 -12.35 -5.69 6.37
CA PRO A 99 -13.58 -5.62 7.16
C PRO A 99 -13.72 -4.30 7.94
N LYS A 100 -14.97 -3.82 8.08
CA LYS A 100 -15.30 -2.60 8.83
C LYS A 100 -14.80 -2.64 10.29
N SER A 101 -14.76 -3.83 10.90
CA SER A 101 -14.27 -4.06 12.27
C SER A 101 -12.79 -3.67 12.45
N LYS A 102 -11.97 -3.76 11.40
CA LYS A 102 -10.53 -3.44 11.45
C LYS A 102 -10.21 -1.97 11.11
N ARG A 103 -11.22 -1.10 11.00
CA ARG A 103 -11.04 0.34 10.74
C ARG A 103 -10.12 1.01 11.78
N ASP A 104 -10.39 0.80 13.06
CA ASP A 104 -9.63 1.45 14.13
C ASP A 104 -8.17 0.99 14.13
N VAL A 105 -7.92 -0.27 13.80
CA VAL A 105 -6.57 -0.83 13.61
C VAL A 105 -5.84 -0.10 12.49
N ARG A 106 -6.51 0.22 11.39
CA ARG A 106 -5.91 0.96 10.28
C ARG A 106 -5.58 2.41 10.67
N LEU A 107 -6.49 3.07 11.37
CA LEU A 107 -6.25 4.43 11.86
C LEU A 107 -5.07 4.48 12.85
N ASP A 108 -4.95 3.49 13.73
CA ASP A 108 -3.79 3.33 14.63
C ASP A 108 -2.48 3.12 13.86
N ARG A 109 -2.48 2.25 12.83
CA ARG A 109 -1.32 2.07 11.94
C ARG A 109 -0.93 3.37 11.22
N MET A 110 -1.90 4.11 10.70
CA MET A 110 -1.65 5.41 10.06
C MET A 110 -1.10 6.45 11.05
N ASP A 111 -1.62 6.49 12.27
CA ASP A 111 -1.12 7.41 13.28
C ASP A 111 0.29 7.05 13.73
N LYS A 112 0.62 5.76 13.85
CA LYS A 112 2.00 5.30 14.10
C LYS A 112 2.98 5.74 13.02
N LEU A 113 2.60 5.64 11.74
CA LEU A 113 3.44 6.13 10.62
C LEU A 113 3.62 7.65 10.69
N ARG A 114 2.56 8.40 11.03
CA ARG A 114 2.64 9.85 11.24
C ARG A 114 3.56 10.19 12.43
N GLN A 115 3.44 9.50 13.55
CA GLN A 115 4.30 9.69 14.73
C GLN A 115 5.77 9.41 14.38
N GLN A 116 6.02 8.35 13.61
CA GLN A 116 7.36 8.01 13.14
C GLN A 116 7.96 9.14 12.28
N LEU A 117 7.20 9.72 11.35
CA LEU A 117 7.62 10.88 10.57
C LEU A 117 7.93 12.10 11.45
N ASP A 118 7.08 12.39 12.44
CA ASP A 118 7.26 13.52 13.36
C ASP A 118 8.51 13.35 14.25
N ILE A 119 8.72 12.15 14.80
CA ILE A 119 9.92 11.80 15.57
C ILE A 119 11.17 11.95 14.69
N PHE A 120 11.12 11.44 13.46
CA PHE A 120 12.23 11.54 12.53
C PHE A 120 12.55 13.00 12.17
N ARG A 121 11.53 13.80 11.84
CA ARG A 121 11.68 15.23 11.53
C ARG A 121 12.29 16.02 12.70
N LYS A 122 11.91 15.70 13.94
CA LYS A 122 12.44 16.32 15.16
C LYS A 122 13.89 15.93 15.43
N ALA A 123 14.25 14.67 15.19
CA ALA A 123 15.62 14.18 15.32
C ALA A 123 16.56 14.74 14.24
N HIS A 124 16.02 15.09 13.07
CA HIS A 124 16.78 15.54 11.90
C HIS A 124 16.27 16.90 11.41
N ALA A 125 16.77 17.99 12.04
CA ALA A 125 16.44 19.36 11.68
C ALA A 125 16.74 19.65 10.20
N ASP A 126 17.93 19.24 9.76
CA ASP A 126 18.31 19.11 8.35
C ASP A 126 18.09 17.68 7.89
N PHE A 127 17.71 17.50 6.62
CA PHE A 127 17.60 16.15 6.08
C PHE A 127 19.00 15.52 6.02
N PRO A 128 19.20 14.32 6.58
CA PRO A 128 20.52 13.72 6.67
C PRO A 128 21.11 13.52 5.28
N PRO A 129 22.44 13.64 5.12
CA PRO A 129 23.07 13.36 3.84
C PRO A 129 22.86 11.87 3.51
N TRP A 130 21.91 11.58 2.64
CA TRP A 130 21.90 10.32 1.92
C TRP A 130 23.12 10.35 1.01
N SER A 131 24.10 9.46 1.24
CA SER A 131 24.83 9.02 0.07
C SER A 131 23.81 8.32 -0.81
N ALA A 132 23.82 8.63 -2.11
CA ALA A 132 23.53 7.57 -3.05
C ALA A 132 24.43 6.41 -2.62
N SER A 133 23.89 5.36 -2.01
CA SER A 133 24.50 4.05 -2.24
C SER A 133 24.44 3.96 -3.75
N SER A 134 25.54 4.31 -4.43
CA SER A 134 25.64 4.47 -5.88
C SER A 134 25.50 3.14 -6.63
N VAL A 135 24.93 2.17 -5.93
CA VAL A 135 24.91 0.77 -6.16
C VAL A 135 23.69 0.30 -5.36
N GLY A 136 22.52 0.23 -6.01
CA GLY A 136 21.38 -0.51 -5.44
C GLY A 136 21.78 -1.93 -5.06
N VAL A 137 20.91 -2.67 -4.38
CA VAL A 137 21.23 -4.04 -3.96
C VAL A 137 21.69 -4.90 -5.15
N ARG A 138 23.00 -5.14 -5.26
CA ARG A 138 23.61 -5.96 -6.32
C ARG A 138 23.53 -7.46 -6.05
N ASP A 139 23.31 -7.81 -4.79
CA ASP A 139 23.39 -9.18 -4.29
C ASP A 139 22.15 -9.47 -3.44
N PHE A 140 21.03 -9.71 -4.12
CA PHE A 140 19.77 -10.09 -3.49
C PHE A 140 19.89 -11.41 -2.73
N GLU A 141 20.75 -12.32 -3.20
CA GLU A 141 21.05 -13.57 -2.51
C GLU A 141 21.59 -13.30 -1.09
N LYS A 142 22.59 -12.44 -0.97
CA LYS A 142 23.12 -12.02 0.33
C LYS A 142 22.10 -11.24 1.15
N ALA A 143 21.36 -10.34 0.52
CA ALA A 143 20.37 -9.50 1.21
C ALA A 143 19.24 -10.34 1.82
N LEU A 144 18.71 -11.32 1.10
CA LEU A 144 17.60 -12.17 1.53
C LEU A 144 18.07 -13.26 2.52
N TRP A 145 19.20 -13.92 2.24
CA TRP A 145 19.55 -15.17 2.91
C TRP A 145 20.71 -15.07 3.90
N ALA A 146 21.67 -14.17 3.69
CA ALA A 146 22.85 -14.02 4.56
C ALA A 146 22.70 -12.91 5.62
N THR A 147 21.71 -12.04 5.47
CA THR A 147 21.47 -10.92 6.39
C THR A 147 20.78 -11.42 7.66
N SER A 148 21.50 -11.37 8.78
CA SER A 148 20.94 -11.66 10.09
C SER A 148 19.88 -10.61 10.47
N GLY A 149 18.83 -11.03 11.18
CA GLY A 149 17.81 -10.10 11.67
C GLY A 149 18.43 -9.08 12.64
N ILE A 150 18.30 -7.79 12.32
CA ILE A 150 18.77 -6.70 13.17
C ILE A 150 17.58 -6.11 13.91
N SER A 151 17.76 -5.90 15.21
CA SER A 151 16.89 -5.02 15.97
C SER A 151 17.12 -3.59 15.48
N THR A 152 16.21 -3.07 14.66
CA THR A 152 16.19 -1.69 14.16
C THR A 152 15.83 -0.71 15.28
N ARG A 153 16.67 -0.62 16.32
CA ARG A 153 16.45 0.30 17.46
C ARG A 153 16.65 1.78 17.12
N LYS A 154 17.10 2.09 15.90
CA LYS A 154 17.27 3.48 15.45
C LYS A 154 15.98 3.97 14.83
N SER A 155 15.66 5.26 15.02
CA SER A 155 14.54 5.93 14.35
C SER A 155 14.71 5.83 12.83
N THR A 156 14.10 4.84 12.20
CA THR A 156 14.09 4.69 10.74
C THR A 156 12.97 5.54 10.16
N LEU A 157 13.12 5.91 8.89
CA LEU A 157 12.01 6.43 8.10
C LEU A 157 10.88 5.37 8.00
N PRO A 158 9.62 5.79 7.80
CA PRO A 158 8.55 4.86 7.52
C PRO A 158 8.83 4.07 6.25
N ALA A 159 8.22 2.89 6.15
CA ALA A 159 8.26 2.09 4.92
C ALA A 159 7.65 2.86 3.75
N PRO A 160 8.15 2.66 2.51
CA PRO A 160 7.55 3.28 1.33
C PRO A 160 6.05 2.94 1.21
N PRO A 161 5.15 3.94 1.15
CA PRO A 161 3.71 3.75 1.32
C PRO A 161 3.02 2.94 0.21
N PHE A 162 3.68 2.79 -0.94
CA PHE A 162 3.14 2.12 -2.12
C PHE A 162 3.82 0.78 -2.43
N MET A 163 4.61 0.20 -1.51
CA MET A 163 5.45 -0.97 -1.83
C MET A 163 4.63 -2.21 -2.20
N VAL A 164 3.48 -2.44 -1.55
CA VAL A 164 2.59 -3.55 -1.90
C VAL A 164 1.97 -3.33 -3.28
N ALA A 165 1.51 -2.11 -3.58
CA ALA A 165 0.96 -1.77 -4.89
C ALA A 165 2.03 -1.91 -6.00
N SER A 166 3.26 -1.49 -5.73
CA SER A 166 4.41 -1.64 -6.63
C SER A 166 4.71 -3.11 -6.96
N VAL A 167 4.66 -3.99 -5.97
CA VAL A 167 4.89 -5.42 -6.16
C VAL A 167 3.73 -6.05 -6.95
N ILE A 168 2.49 -5.66 -6.68
CA ILE A 168 1.33 -6.11 -7.47
C ILE A 168 1.52 -5.74 -8.95
N GLU A 169 1.90 -4.50 -9.26
CA GLU A 169 2.17 -4.07 -10.65
C GLU A 169 3.27 -4.93 -11.28
N ALA A 170 4.39 -5.17 -10.59
CA ALA A 170 5.50 -5.96 -11.11
C ALA A 170 5.12 -7.42 -11.37
N LEU A 171 4.43 -8.06 -10.43
CA LEU A 171 4.01 -9.45 -10.56
C LEU A 171 2.91 -9.64 -11.62
N SER A 172 2.06 -8.63 -11.83
CA SER A 172 0.90 -8.68 -12.74
C SER A 172 1.23 -8.27 -14.18
N THR A 173 2.48 -7.96 -14.50
CA THR A 173 2.91 -7.68 -15.88
C THR A 173 2.69 -8.91 -16.78
N ALA A 174 2.36 -8.69 -18.06
CA ALA A 174 2.07 -9.79 -19.00
C ALA A 174 3.26 -10.75 -19.19
N ASP A 175 4.48 -10.23 -19.07
CA ASP A 175 5.72 -11.00 -19.20
C ASP A 175 6.12 -11.72 -17.90
N SER A 176 5.47 -11.42 -16.78
CA SER A 176 5.76 -12.06 -15.50
C SER A 176 5.14 -13.47 -15.44
N PRO A 177 5.93 -14.50 -15.05
CA PRO A 177 5.41 -15.85 -14.87
C PRO A 177 4.39 -15.95 -13.72
N TRP A 178 4.38 -14.94 -12.83
CA TRP A 178 3.52 -14.87 -11.65
C TRP A 178 2.14 -14.29 -11.94
N SER A 179 1.93 -13.68 -13.10
CA SER A 179 0.70 -12.93 -13.43
C SER A 179 -0.59 -13.73 -13.23
N ARG A 180 -0.56 -15.05 -13.47
CA ARG A 180 -1.71 -15.96 -13.30
C ARG A 180 -1.93 -16.42 -11.85
N SER A 181 -0.92 -16.32 -11.01
CA SER A 181 -0.97 -16.73 -9.60
C SER A 181 -1.29 -15.58 -8.66
N VAL A 182 -1.29 -14.33 -9.15
CA VAL A 182 -1.59 -13.14 -8.35
C VAL A 182 -3.09 -12.88 -8.33
N HIS A 183 -3.63 -12.69 -7.14
CA HIS A 183 -5.06 -12.45 -6.93
C HIS A 183 -5.27 -11.31 -5.93
N ILE A 184 -6.02 -10.29 -6.33
CA ILE A 184 -6.51 -9.25 -5.42
C ILE A 184 -7.93 -9.66 -5.02
N VAL A 185 -8.15 -9.86 -3.73
CA VAL A 185 -9.39 -10.48 -3.23
C VAL A 185 -10.32 -9.45 -2.60
N PRO A 186 -11.65 -9.60 -2.68
CA PRO A 186 -12.61 -8.66 -2.08
C PRO A 186 -12.73 -8.86 -0.56
N GLY A 187 -11.60 -8.92 0.12
CA GLY A 187 -11.43 -9.33 1.51
C GLY A 187 -9.98 -9.17 1.98
N GLU A 188 -9.68 -9.82 3.10
CA GLU A 188 -8.31 -10.04 3.58
C GLU A 188 -7.67 -11.24 2.88
N ALA A 189 -6.39 -11.12 2.54
CA ALA A 189 -5.64 -12.21 1.92
C ALA A 189 -5.65 -13.48 2.79
N ASP A 190 -5.56 -13.36 4.11
CA ASP A 190 -5.53 -14.47 5.08
C ASP A 190 -6.71 -15.43 4.89
N LEU A 191 -7.92 -14.89 4.77
CA LEU A 191 -9.13 -15.67 4.57
C LEU A 191 -9.07 -16.47 3.26
N TYR A 192 -8.60 -15.85 2.19
CA TYR A 192 -8.50 -16.49 0.88
C TYR A 192 -7.35 -17.50 0.83
N CYS A 193 -6.26 -17.27 1.56
CA CYS A 193 -5.22 -18.25 1.76
C CYS A 193 -5.76 -19.50 2.47
N ALA A 194 -6.56 -19.33 3.53
CA ALA A 194 -7.18 -20.44 4.26
C ALA A 194 -8.16 -21.22 3.36
N LEU A 195 -9.02 -20.52 2.61
CA LEU A 195 -9.94 -21.12 1.64
C LEU A 195 -9.20 -21.94 0.57
N ALA A 196 -8.17 -21.37 -0.04
CA ALA A 196 -7.36 -22.07 -1.04
C ALA A 196 -6.71 -23.33 -0.43
N ALA A 197 -6.22 -23.24 0.81
CA ALA A 197 -5.63 -24.39 1.51
C ALA A 197 -6.65 -25.52 1.73
N GLN A 198 -7.88 -25.19 2.15
CA GLN A 198 -8.95 -26.19 2.34
C GLN A 198 -9.32 -26.92 1.04
N THR A 199 -9.37 -26.19 -0.08
CA THR A 199 -9.74 -26.76 -1.39
C THR A 199 -8.62 -27.53 -2.07
N SER A 200 -7.41 -27.51 -1.52
CA SER A 200 -6.24 -28.12 -2.14
C SER A 200 -6.27 -29.65 -2.07
N ALA A 201 -5.90 -30.30 -3.19
CA ALA A 201 -5.84 -31.76 -3.28
C ALA A 201 -4.62 -32.35 -2.54
N GLY A 202 -3.47 -31.66 -2.61
CA GLY A 202 -2.19 -32.05 -1.99
C GLY A 202 -1.92 -31.41 -0.63
N LYS A 203 -0.78 -31.74 -0.01
CA LYS A 203 -0.31 -31.06 1.20
C LYS A 203 0.22 -29.67 0.86
N VAL A 204 -0.37 -28.64 1.44
CA VAL A 204 -0.04 -27.23 1.14
C VAL A 204 0.35 -26.47 2.39
N ALA A 205 1.24 -25.49 2.22
CA ALA A 205 1.58 -24.57 3.30
C ALA A 205 1.23 -23.13 2.91
N VAL A 206 0.56 -22.41 3.81
CA VAL A 206 0.38 -20.97 3.66
C VAL A 206 1.60 -20.26 4.23
N LEU A 207 2.34 -19.59 3.37
CA LEU A 207 3.51 -18.80 3.72
C LEU A 207 3.08 -17.41 4.20
N THR A 208 3.12 -17.19 5.52
CA THR A 208 2.74 -15.92 6.16
C THR A 208 3.53 -15.67 7.46
N ASN A 209 3.43 -14.46 7.99
CA ASN A 209 3.87 -14.11 9.34
C ASN A 209 2.69 -13.79 10.26
N ASP A 210 1.45 -13.83 9.77
CA ASP A 210 0.28 -13.73 10.62
C ASP A 210 0.02 -15.09 11.28
N ALA A 211 0.19 -15.14 12.60
CA ALA A 211 0.00 -16.36 13.37
C ALA A 211 -1.47 -16.68 13.60
N ASP A 212 -2.36 -15.69 13.41
CA ASP A 212 -3.79 -15.90 13.50
C ASP A 212 -4.27 -16.89 12.45
N LEU A 213 -3.56 -17.02 11.33
CA LEU A 213 -3.84 -18.02 10.31
C LEU A 213 -3.81 -19.47 10.85
N ALA A 214 -3.10 -19.74 11.95
CA ALA A 214 -3.11 -21.05 12.60
C ALA A 214 -4.44 -21.38 13.29
N VAL A 215 -5.27 -20.37 13.54
CA VAL A 215 -6.63 -20.48 14.12
C VAL A 215 -7.69 -20.67 13.03
N HIS A 216 -7.40 -20.28 11.78
CA HIS A 216 -8.28 -20.57 10.65
C HIS A 216 -8.37 -22.07 10.36
N GLU A 217 -9.48 -22.50 9.77
CA GLU A 217 -9.60 -23.84 9.21
C GLU A 217 -8.76 -23.92 7.92
N LEU A 218 -7.70 -24.72 7.91
CA LEU A 218 -6.83 -24.92 6.72
C LEU A 218 -7.08 -26.28 6.03
N GLY A 219 -8.01 -27.07 6.57
CA GLY A 219 -8.22 -28.47 6.19
C GLY A 219 -7.11 -29.40 6.69
N GLY A 220 -7.34 -30.72 6.65
CA GLY A 220 -6.40 -31.72 7.18
C GLY A 220 -5.07 -31.85 6.43
N ARG A 221 -4.88 -31.08 5.36
CA ARG A 221 -3.66 -31.05 4.53
C ARG A 221 -2.99 -29.67 4.49
N GLY A 222 -3.57 -28.67 5.14
CA GLY A 222 -3.03 -27.32 5.21
C GLY A 222 -2.20 -27.10 6.48
N CYS A 223 -1.11 -26.36 6.35
CA CYS A 223 -0.35 -25.85 7.49
C CYS A 223 0.09 -24.40 7.27
N VAL A 224 0.52 -23.73 8.32
CA VAL A 224 1.09 -22.37 8.25
C VAL A 224 2.61 -22.45 8.23
N ALA A 225 3.25 -21.98 7.17
CA ALA A 225 4.70 -21.81 7.09
C ALA A 225 5.09 -20.39 7.51
N LEU A 226 5.87 -20.27 8.59
CA LEU A 226 6.27 -18.98 9.16
C LEU A 226 7.36 -18.33 8.31
N LEU A 227 6.99 -17.30 7.56
CA LEU A 227 7.87 -16.67 6.57
C LEU A 227 9.17 -16.11 7.16
N HIS A 228 9.15 -15.55 8.37
CA HIS A 228 10.35 -15.06 9.05
C HIS A 228 11.39 -16.15 9.36
N SER A 229 10.98 -17.41 9.38
CA SER A 229 11.83 -18.58 9.62
C SER A 229 12.32 -19.26 8.33
N LEU A 230 11.95 -18.71 7.16
CA LEU A 230 12.42 -19.21 5.87
C LEU A 230 13.93 -19.04 5.75
N GLU A 231 14.62 -20.14 5.53
CA GLU A 231 16.08 -20.23 5.44
C GLU A 231 16.48 -21.00 4.18
N LYS A 232 17.46 -20.49 3.43
CA LYS A 232 18.11 -21.17 2.30
C LYS A 232 19.40 -21.83 2.80
N LYS A 233 19.52 -23.15 2.63
CA LYS A 233 20.67 -23.95 3.11
C LYS A 233 21.25 -24.82 2.00
N GLN A 234 22.51 -25.19 2.16
CA GLN A 234 23.12 -26.24 1.35
C GLN A 234 22.75 -27.61 1.93
N ARG A 235 22.23 -28.51 1.10
CA ARG A 235 21.99 -29.92 1.48
C ARG A 235 23.28 -30.55 1.95
N LYS A 236 23.24 -31.17 3.14
CA LYS A 236 24.37 -31.89 3.73
C LYS A 236 24.56 -33.28 3.10
N SER A 237 23.51 -33.86 2.54
CA SER A 237 23.48 -35.19 1.90
C SER A 237 23.50 -35.09 0.37
N ALA A 238 23.93 -36.17 -0.30
CA ALA A 238 23.92 -36.25 -1.76
C ALA A 238 22.50 -36.49 -2.32
N PRO A 239 22.13 -35.91 -3.48
CA PRO A 239 22.90 -34.95 -4.29
C PRO A 239 23.01 -33.59 -3.60
N ARG A 240 24.22 -32.99 -3.64
CA ARG A 240 24.45 -31.65 -3.12
C ARG A 240 23.60 -30.67 -3.93
N GLY A 241 22.76 -29.91 -3.24
CA GLY A 241 21.88 -28.90 -3.83
C GLY A 241 21.50 -27.87 -2.77
N LEU A 242 20.70 -26.89 -3.15
CA LEU A 242 20.08 -25.98 -2.21
C LEU A 242 18.80 -26.62 -1.66
N GLU A 243 18.46 -26.30 -0.42
CA GLU A 243 17.21 -26.65 0.23
C GLU A 243 16.65 -25.42 0.93
N PHE A 244 15.33 -25.26 0.86
CA PHE A 244 14.62 -24.26 1.65
C PHE A 244 14.01 -24.95 2.86
N THR A 245 14.25 -24.40 4.04
CA THR A 245 13.65 -24.88 5.29
C THR A 245 12.83 -23.78 5.94
N VAL A 246 11.72 -24.14 6.56
CA VAL A 246 10.82 -23.22 7.24
C VAL A 246 10.23 -23.89 8.48
N LEU A 247 9.79 -23.11 9.47
CA LEU A 247 8.99 -23.61 10.58
C LEU A 247 7.51 -23.63 10.17
N CYS A 248 6.89 -24.79 10.29
CA CYS A 248 5.48 -25.01 10.01
C CYS A 248 4.68 -25.26 11.28
N LEU A 249 3.48 -24.68 11.34
CA LEU A 249 2.44 -24.97 12.31
C LEU A 249 1.32 -25.73 11.59
N ASP A 250 1.23 -27.03 11.82
CA ASP A 250 0.09 -27.86 11.39
C ASP A 250 -0.99 -27.74 12.48
N PRO A 251 -2.19 -27.16 12.20
CA PRO A 251 -3.15 -26.88 13.25
C PRO A 251 -3.60 -28.12 14.05
N ALA A 252 -3.86 -29.23 13.37
CA ALA A 252 -4.31 -30.46 14.01
C ALA A 252 -3.19 -31.10 14.84
N HIS A 253 -1.98 -31.15 14.30
CA HIS A 253 -0.83 -31.69 15.01
C HIS A 253 -0.45 -30.83 16.23
N THR A 254 -0.48 -29.50 16.06
CA THR A 254 -0.17 -28.53 17.11
C THR A 254 -1.19 -28.61 18.24
N ALA A 255 -2.49 -28.67 17.93
CA ALA A 255 -3.56 -28.86 18.92
C ALA A 255 -3.35 -30.14 19.74
N SER A 256 -3.04 -31.26 19.08
CA SER A 256 -2.73 -32.53 19.73
C SER A 256 -1.51 -32.43 20.67
N ARG A 257 -0.40 -31.81 20.24
CA ARG A 257 0.80 -31.62 21.07
C ARG A 257 0.57 -30.64 22.23
N MET A 258 -0.30 -29.66 22.04
CA MET A 258 -0.77 -28.77 23.10
C MET A 258 -1.79 -29.46 24.02
N ASN A 259 -2.29 -30.64 23.65
CA ASN A 259 -3.38 -31.35 24.30
C ASN A 259 -4.56 -30.38 24.49
N VAL A 260 -5.08 -29.84 23.40
CA VAL A 260 -6.31 -29.03 23.34
C VAL A 260 -7.16 -29.54 22.17
N ASP A 261 -8.47 -29.35 22.21
CA ASP A 261 -9.38 -29.90 21.20
C ASP A 261 -9.20 -29.23 19.84
N SER A 262 -8.96 -27.91 19.84
CA SER A 262 -8.66 -27.15 18.62
C SER A 262 -7.80 -25.93 18.93
N LEU A 263 -6.99 -25.52 17.96
CA LEU A 263 -6.31 -24.22 18.04
C LEU A 263 -7.29 -23.05 18.00
N PHE A 264 -8.47 -23.27 17.43
CA PHE A 264 -9.55 -22.29 17.46
C PHE A 264 -9.99 -21.95 18.88
N ALA A 265 -10.34 -22.96 19.69
CA ALA A 265 -10.72 -22.75 21.09
C ALA A 265 -9.58 -22.12 21.90
N PHE A 266 -8.33 -22.52 21.62
CA PHE A 266 -7.15 -21.91 22.24
C PHE A 266 -7.00 -20.43 21.86
N GLY A 267 -7.16 -20.09 20.58
CA GLY A 267 -7.11 -18.73 20.07
C GLY A 267 -8.18 -17.84 20.67
N PHE A 268 -9.41 -18.34 20.80
CA PHE A 268 -10.52 -17.63 21.44
C PHE A 268 -10.22 -17.29 22.91
N GLU A 269 -9.82 -18.27 23.71
CA GLU A 269 -9.46 -18.05 25.11
C GLU A 269 -8.27 -17.08 25.26
N ARG A 270 -7.31 -17.13 24.32
CA ARG A 270 -6.18 -16.19 24.27
C ARG A 270 -6.60 -14.78 23.90
N PHE A 271 -7.55 -14.63 23.00
CA PHE A 271 -8.13 -13.35 22.62
C PHE A 271 -8.86 -12.70 23.81
N LEU A 272 -9.58 -13.48 24.61
CA LEU A 272 -10.25 -13.00 25.82
C LEU A 272 -9.26 -12.57 26.92
N ASP A 273 -8.15 -13.30 27.08
CA ASP A 273 -7.18 -13.06 28.16
C ASP A 273 -5.72 -13.13 27.67
N SER A 274 -5.25 -12.02 27.10
CA SER A 274 -3.88 -11.92 26.58
C SER A 274 -2.80 -11.93 27.67
N ASN A 275 -3.17 -11.64 28.93
CA ASN A 275 -2.23 -11.56 30.05
C ASN A 275 -2.06 -12.88 30.79
N ALA A 276 -3.03 -13.79 30.70
CA ALA A 276 -2.94 -15.12 31.31
C ALA A 276 -1.71 -15.92 30.85
N SER A 277 -1.34 -16.90 31.67
CA SER A 277 -0.30 -17.86 31.32
C SER A 277 -0.83 -18.86 30.28
N THR A 278 0.07 -19.39 29.45
CA THR A 278 -0.27 -20.37 28.41
C THR A 278 -0.92 -21.62 29.01
N ALA A 279 -0.55 -22.02 30.23
CA ALA A 279 -1.16 -23.16 30.94
C ALA A 279 -2.64 -22.93 31.27
N ILE A 280 -2.99 -21.72 31.75
CA ILE A 280 -4.38 -21.35 32.05
C ILE A 280 -5.22 -21.34 30.78
N ILE A 281 -4.71 -20.75 29.69
CA ILE A 281 -5.42 -20.72 28.40
C ILE A 281 -5.64 -22.15 27.88
N ARG A 282 -4.64 -23.03 27.97
CA ARG A 282 -4.78 -24.45 27.59
C ARG A 282 -5.85 -25.17 28.40
N GLU A 283 -5.91 -24.93 29.71
CA GLU A 283 -6.91 -25.54 30.58
C GLU A 283 -8.32 -25.08 30.21
N ARG A 284 -8.52 -23.78 29.98
CA ARG A 284 -9.81 -23.22 29.56
C ARG A 284 -10.23 -23.75 28.17
N ALA A 285 -9.30 -23.83 27.23
CA ALA A 285 -9.55 -24.30 25.87
C ALA A 285 -9.98 -25.78 25.79
N ARG A 286 -9.68 -26.60 26.80
CA ARG A 286 -10.18 -28.00 26.91
C ARG A 286 -11.62 -28.08 27.44
N ASN A 287 -12.07 -27.04 28.12
CA ASN A 287 -13.37 -27.04 28.78
C ASN A 287 -14.44 -26.52 27.82
N ALA A 288 -15.07 -27.42 27.05
CA ALA A 288 -16.18 -27.08 26.14
C ALA A 288 -17.33 -26.31 26.82
N SER A 289 -17.50 -26.47 28.13
CA SER A 289 -18.45 -25.71 28.96
C SER A 289 -18.18 -24.20 28.99
N SER A 290 -16.91 -23.78 28.86
CA SER A 290 -16.49 -22.36 28.79
C SER A 290 -17.02 -21.70 27.52
N LEU A 291 -16.86 -22.36 26.36
CA LEU A 291 -17.35 -21.90 25.05
C LEU A 291 -18.88 -21.75 25.03
N HIS A 292 -19.60 -22.64 25.72
CA HIS A 292 -21.06 -22.58 25.81
C HIS A 292 -21.60 -21.48 26.74
N GLN A 293 -20.79 -20.97 27.68
CA GLN A 293 -21.20 -19.86 28.56
C GLN A 293 -21.04 -18.49 27.87
N MET A 294 -20.10 -18.36 26.92
CA MET A 294 -19.80 -17.11 26.21
C MET A 294 -20.18 -17.18 24.73
N LYS A 295 -21.41 -17.68 24.46
CA LYS A 295 -21.88 -17.93 23.08
C LYS A 295 -21.82 -16.69 22.19
N SER A 296 -22.16 -15.50 22.70
CA SER A 296 -22.14 -14.26 21.92
C SER A 296 -20.74 -13.87 21.46
N GLU A 297 -19.78 -13.83 22.38
CA GLU A 297 -18.38 -13.47 22.13
C GLU A 297 -17.72 -14.52 21.24
N HIS A 298 -18.05 -15.79 21.46
CA HIS A 298 -17.60 -16.90 20.64
C HIS A 298 -18.14 -16.80 19.21
N THR A 299 -19.42 -16.46 19.01
CA THR A 299 -19.98 -16.26 17.67
C THR A 299 -19.33 -15.08 16.95
N THR A 300 -19.12 -13.94 17.63
CA THR A 300 -18.43 -12.80 17.02
C THR A 300 -16.98 -13.10 16.66
N PHE A 301 -16.27 -13.87 17.50
CA PHE A 301 -14.91 -14.34 17.18
C PHE A 301 -14.93 -15.33 16.01
N LEU A 302 -15.85 -16.30 16.02
CA LEU A 302 -16.05 -17.25 14.92
C LEU A 302 -16.27 -16.56 13.57
N GLU A 303 -17.03 -15.47 13.52
CA GLU A 303 -17.29 -14.71 12.29
C GLU A 303 -16.01 -14.18 11.62
N GLU A 304 -14.93 -13.93 12.37
CA GLU A 304 -13.65 -13.46 11.83
C GLU A 304 -12.81 -14.59 11.21
N PHE A 305 -12.95 -15.81 11.70
CA PHE A 305 -12.07 -16.94 11.37
C PHE A 305 -12.75 -18.05 10.57
N LEU A 306 -14.09 -18.09 10.58
CA LEU A 306 -14.85 -18.99 9.71
C LEU A 306 -14.92 -18.39 8.30
N PRO A 307 -14.66 -19.19 7.27
CA PRO A 307 -14.84 -18.76 5.90
C PRO A 307 -16.32 -18.73 5.53
N SER A 308 -17.07 -17.77 6.05
CA SER A 308 -18.27 -17.33 5.36
C SER A 308 -17.82 -16.43 4.22
N MET A 309 -17.85 -16.94 3.00
CA MET A 309 -17.81 -16.07 1.82
C MET A 309 -18.84 -14.96 2.06
N PRO A 310 -18.46 -13.67 2.03
CA PRO A 310 -19.42 -12.62 2.24
C PRO A 310 -20.60 -12.84 1.30
N VAL A 311 -21.83 -12.75 1.80
CA VAL A 311 -23.06 -12.90 1.00
C VAL A 311 -23.10 -11.88 -0.16
N SER A 312 -22.24 -10.86 -0.11
CA SER A 312 -21.99 -9.84 -1.12
C SER A 312 -20.70 -10.05 -1.94
N ALA A 313 -20.08 -11.24 -1.89
CA ALA A 313 -19.09 -11.66 -2.87
C ALA A 313 -19.82 -11.81 -4.21
N ASN A 314 -20.11 -10.66 -4.84
CA ASN A 314 -20.39 -10.58 -6.25
C ASN A 314 -19.24 -11.32 -6.91
N SER A 315 -19.48 -12.54 -7.36
CA SER A 315 -18.60 -13.40 -8.16
C SER A 315 -18.22 -12.76 -9.51
N GLN A 316 -18.43 -11.45 -9.65
CA GLN A 316 -18.28 -10.60 -10.81
C GLN A 316 -17.31 -9.42 -10.58
N LEU A 317 -16.81 -9.20 -9.35
CA LEU A 317 -15.81 -8.16 -9.10
C LEU A 317 -14.43 -8.62 -9.58
N ASN A 318 -14.09 -8.28 -10.81
CA ASN A 318 -12.73 -8.43 -11.31
C ASN A 318 -11.84 -7.31 -10.72
N LEU A 319 -11.14 -7.64 -9.63
CA LEU A 319 -10.20 -6.73 -8.95
C LEU A 319 -8.76 -6.91 -9.44
N ASN A 320 -8.52 -7.76 -10.43
CA ASN A 320 -7.18 -8.02 -10.92
C ASN A 320 -6.52 -6.72 -11.39
N SER A 321 -5.25 -6.55 -11.07
CA SER A 321 -4.45 -5.37 -11.37
C SER A 321 -4.83 -4.07 -10.65
N LEU A 322 -5.76 -4.10 -9.69
CA LEU A 322 -6.03 -2.95 -8.82
C LEU A 322 -5.05 -2.87 -7.65
N ASP A 323 -4.70 -1.66 -7.24
CA ASP A 323 -4.02 -1.45 -5.97
C ASP A 323 -4.98 -1.70 -4.79
N PRO A 324 -4.49 -2.10 -3.60
CA PRO A 324 -5.36 -2.41 -2.46
C PRO A 324 -6.33 -1.30 -2.04
N ARG A 325 -5.96 -0.01 -2.20
CA ARG A 325 -6.83 1.13 -1.85
C ARG A 325 -7.91 1.35 -2.90
N THR A 326 -7.58 1.19 -4.18
CA THR A 326 -8.56 1.26 -5.26
C THR A 326 -9.50 0.05 -5.23
N ALA A 327 -8.97 -1.14 -4.94
CA ALA A 327 -9.79 -2.33 -4.70
C ALA A 327 -10.75 -2.14 -3.52
N GLU A 328 -10.28 -1.60 -2.38
CA GLU A 328 -11.14 -1.38 -1.21
C GLU A 328 -12.23 -0.33 -1.47
N LEU A 329 -11.93 0.69 -2.26
CA LEU A 329 -12.92 1.64 -2.77
C LEU A 329 -14.01 0.95 -3.60
N VAL A 330 -13.63 0.07 -4.51
CA VAL A 330 -14.56 -0.69 -5.38
C VAL A 330 -15.42 -1.64 -4.54
N VAL A 331 -14.82 -2.39 -3.62
CA VAL A 331 -15.53 -3.31 -2.73
C VAL A 331 -16.52 -2.57 -1.82
N GLY A 332 -16.15 -1.39 -1.33
CA GLY A 332 -16.98 -0.58 -0.44
C GLY A 332 -18.00 0.33 -1.13
N LEU A 333 -18.15 0.26 -2.45
CA LEU A 333 -18.88 1.29 -3.23
C LEU A 333 -20.36 1.43 -2.82
N ASP A 334 -21.01 0.32 -2.44
CA ASP A 334 -22.42 0.30 -2.02
C ASP A 334 -22.62 0.77 -0.56
N ASP A 335 -21.55 0.88 0.21
CA ASP A 335 -21.55 0.95 1.67
C ASP A 335 -20.87 2.22 2.24
N SER A 336 -20.87 3.31 1.46
CA SER A 336 -20.13 4.55 1.73
C SER A 336 -18.63 4.29 1.88
N PRO A 337 -17.89 4.20 0.77
CA PRO A 337 -16.53 3.68 0.78
C PRO A 337 -15.56 4.59 1.53
N TYR A 338 -14.51 3.96 2.07
CA TYR A 338 -13.44 4.63 2.79
C TYR A 338 -12.14 4.47 2.03
N VAL A 339 -11.35 5.54 1.94
CA VAL A 339 -10.02 5.52 1.34
C VAL A 339 -9.01 5.97 2.38
N TYR A 340 -7.95 5.19 2.58
CA TYR A 340 -6.92 5.47 3.58
C TYR A 340 -5.65 5.93 2.87
N LEU A 341 -5.41 7.23 2.89
CA LEU A 341 -4.26 7.87 2.25
C LEU A 341 -3.07 7.84 3.22
N THR A 342 -2.27 6.77 3.12
CA THR A 342 -1.08 6.55 3.94
C THR A 342 -0.15 7.76 3.92
N PRO A 343 0.42 8.20 5.06
CA PRO A 343 1.41 9.27 5.08
C PRO A 343 2.57 8.99 4.09
N ILE A 344 2.82 9.93 3.19
CA ILE A 344 3.99 9.92 2.30
C ILE A 344 5.17 10.53 3.07
N LEU A 345 6.41 10.29 2.64
CA LEU A 345 7.59 10.97 3.19
C LEU A 345 7.52 12.47 2.88
N GLU A 346 6.92 13.23 3.78
CA GLU A 346 6.67 14.67 3.70
C GLU A 346 7.14 15.38 4.97
N ASP A 347 7.25 16.71 4.97
CA ASP A 347 7.47 17.47 6.21
C ASP A 347 6.19 17.50 7.06
N PRO A 348 6.15 16.84 8.25
CA PRO A 348 4.95 16.78 9.08
C PRO A 348 4.55 18.14 9.67
N GLN A 349 5.42 19.16 9.59
CA GLN A 349 5.11 20.53 10.02
C GLN A 349 4.29 21.32 8.98
N ARG A 350 4.14 20.80 7.75
CA ARG A 350 3.37 21.43 6.66
C ARG A 350 2.00 20.78 6.48
N ASP A 351 1.19 21.34 5.58
CA ASP A 351 -0.05 20.73 5.10
C ASP A 351 0.20 19.35 4.48
N SER A 352 -0.84 18.52 4.37
CA SER A 352 -0.66 17.18 3.79
C SER A 352 -0.54 17.24 2.29
N SER A 353 0.48 16.58 1.75
CA SER A 353 0.71 16.43 0.32
C SER A 353 -0.48 15.83 -0.43
N TRP A 354 -1.35 15.07 0.26
CA TRP A 354 -2.55 14.48 -0.35
C TRP A 354 -3.58 15.51 -0.82
N SER A 355 -3.53 16.76 -0.36
CA SER A 355 -4.42 17.82 -0.84
C SER A 355 -4.19 18.14 -2.32
N TYR A 356 -2.96 18.06 -2.81
CA TYR A 356 -2.61 18.43 -4.18
C TYR A 356 -3.19 17.49 -5.25
N GLY A 357 -3.58 16.26 -4.87
CA GLY A 357 -4.24 15.30 -5.75
C GLY A 357 -5.75 15.17 -5.55
N ALA A 358 -6.37 15.97 -4.67
CA ALA A 358 -7.75 15.76 -4.23
C ALA A 358 -8.77 15.84 -5.37
N HIS A 359 -8.61 16.79 -6.31
CA HIS A 359 -9.51 16.95 -7.44
C HIS A 359 -9.47 15.78 -8.43
N ILE A 360 -8.28 15.16 -8.61
CA ILE A 360 -8.12 13.97 -9.45
C ILE A 360 -8.85 12.78 -8.83
N ARG A 361 -8.70 12.58 -7.51
CA ARG A 361 -9.41 11.51 -6.80
C ARG A 361 -10.91 11.73 -6.79
N GLN A 362 -11.36 12.97 -6.56
CA GLN A 362 -12.79 13.33 -6.66
C GLN A 362 -13.36 13.00 -8.04
N LEU A 363 -12.62 13.31 -9.13
CA LEU A 363 -13.03 12.92 -10.48
C LEU A 363 -13.13 11.39 -10.59
N GLY A 364 -12.10 10.65 -10.15
CA GLY A 364 -12.12 9.17 -10.14
C GLY A 364 -13.32 8.59 -9.40
N TYR A 365 -13.61 9.07 -8.19
CA TYR A 365 -14.76 8.62 -7.39
C TYR A 365 -16.09 8.93 -8.05
N THR A 366 -16.18 10.08 -8.71
CA THR A 366 -17.36 10.49 -9.48
C THR A 366 -17.58 9.56 -10.67
N LEU A 367 -16.54 9.26 -11.45
CA LEU A 367 -16.62 8.36 -12.60
C LEU A 367 -17.04 6.95 -12.16
N LEU A 368 -16.39 6.40 -11.12
CA LEU A 368 -16.72 5.09 -10.58
C LEU A 368 -18.18 5.00 -10.12
N SER A 369 -18.63 5.98 -9.35
CA SER A 369 -20.00 6.03 -8.82
C SER A 369 -21.04 6.16 -9.94
N SER A 370 -20.72 6.91 -11.01
CA SER A 370 -21.65 7.14 -12.12
C SER A 370 -21.78 5.91 -13.02
N SER A 371 -20.66 5.26 -13.33
CA SER A 371 -20.64 4.10 -14.23
C SER A 371 -21.21 2.83 -13.61
N THR A 372 -21.01 2.59 -12.31
CA THR A 372 -21.53 1.38 -11.65
C THR A 372 -23.04 1.47 -11.36
N ARG A 373 -23.58 2.67 -11.08
CA ARG A 373 -25.03 2.85 -10.85
C ARG A 373 -25.88 2.79 -12.10
N SER A 374 -25.33 3.10 -13.28
CA SER A 374 -26.05 2.90 -14.54
C SER A 374 -26.42 1.42 -14.77
N ARG A 375 -25.78 0.49 -14.05
CA ARG A 375 -25.97 -0.96 -14.19
C ARG A 375 -26.87 -1.57 -13.11
N ASN A 376 -26.75 -1.09 -11.88
CA ASN A 376 -27.56 -1.57 -10.76
C ASN A 376 -28.85 -0.74 -10.70
N ALA A 377 -30.02 -1.36 -10.82
CA ALA A 377 -31.36 -0.72 -10.90
C ALA A 377 -31.76 0.20 -9.71
N ARG A 378 -30.85 0.52 -8.78
CA ARG A 378 -31.02 1.49 -7.69
C ARG A 378 -30.73 2.92 -8.18
N LEU A 379 -31.50 3.39 -9.16
CA LEU A 379 -31.41 4.76 -9.70
C LEU A 379 -31.94 5.84 -8.74
N THR A 380 -32.51 5.46 -7.59
CA THR A 380 -33.30 6.37 -6.75
C THR A 380 -32.55 7.00 -5.58
N GLN A 381 -31.29 6.63 -5.31
CA GLN A 381 -30.49 7.21 -4.22
C GLN A 381 -29.27 7.99 -4.74
N PRO A 382 -28.97 9.17 -4.14
CA PRO A 382 -27.79 9.94 -4.48
C PRO A 382 -26.52 9.15 -4.16
N ALA A 383 -25.41 9.54 -4.77
CA ALA A 383 -24.16 8.86 -4.56
C ALA A 383 -23.73 8.86 -3.10
N ALA A 384 -23.48 7.68 -2.53
CA ALA A 384 -22.82 7.60 -1.24
C ALA A 384 -21.47 8.33 -1.34
N PRO A 385 -21.21 9.33 -0.48
CA PRO A 385 -19.96 10.06 -0.55
C PRO A 385 -18.80 9.17 -0.10
N VAL A 386 -17.60 9.44 -0.62
CA VAL A 386 -16.38 8.72 -0.24
C VAL A 386 -15.76 9.41 0.97
N THR A 387 -15.30 8.65 1.96
CA THR A 387 -14.58 9.20 3.12
C THR A 387 -13.09 8.95 2.99
N GLU A 388 -12.30 9.99 2.78
CA GLU A 388 -10.83 9.92 2.77
C GLU A 388 -10.27 10.14 4.17
N TYR A 389 -9.44 9.22 4.68
CA TYR A 389 -8.59 9.45 5.84
C TYR A 389 -7.19 9.84 5.38
N ALA A 390 -6.69 10.98 5.87
CA ALA A 390 -5.34 11.45 5.59
C ALA A 390 -4.76 12.18 6.80
N ARG A 391 -3.47 12.52 6.74
CA ARG A 391 -2.86 13.43 7.72
C ARG A 391 -3.49 14.82 7.58
N LYS A 392 -3.82 15.45 8.71
CA LYS A 392 -4.17 16.87 8.79
C LYS A 392 -3.43 17.49 9.97
N GLY A 393 -2.34 18.20 9.67
CA GLY A 393 -1.40 18.66 10.69
C GLY A 393 -0.81 17.48 11.46
N GLN A 394 -1.05 17.45 12.77
CA GLN A 394 -0.49 16.45 13.70
C GLN A 394 -1.44 15.29 14.04
N ARG A 395 -2.49 15.06 13.24
CA ARG A 395 -3.45 13.97 13.44
C ARG A 395 -3.85 13.31 12.12
N ILE A 396 -4.40 12.11 12.19
CA ILE A 396 -5.19 11.52 11.10
C ILE A 396 -6.62 12.07 11.20
N SER A 397 -7.21 12.45 10.07
CA SER A 397 -8.57 13.00 10.02
C SER A 397 -9.29 12.55 8.76
N SER A 398 -10.61 12.45 8.84
CA SER A 398 -11.47 12.16 7.69
C SER A 398 -11.89 13.43 6.95
N ALA A 399 -12.02 13.31 5.64
CA ALA A 399 -12.64 14.27 4.73
C ALA A 399 -13.73 13.54 3.95
N THR A 400 -14.91 14.15 3.81
CA THR A 400 -15.97 13.61 2.96
C THR A 400 -15.84 14.22 1.57
N VAL A 401 -15.72 13.35 0.56
CA VAL A 401 -15.60 13.71 -0.85
C VAL A 401 -16.90 13.39 -1.56
N THR A 402 -17.64 14.42 -1.90
CA THR A 402 -18.90 14.32 -2.65
C THR A 402 -18.62 14.16 -4.13
N ALA A 403 -19.37 13.26 -4.79
CA ALA A 403 -19.31 13.11 -6.24
C ALA A 403 -19.75 14.41 -6.94
N LEU A 404 -19.10 14.72 -8.06
CA LEU A 404 -19.45 15.87 -8.87
C LEU A 404 -20.76 15.62 -9.63
N LYS A 405 -21.47 16.71 -9.95
CA LYS A 405 -22.59 16.63 -10.89
C LYS A 405 -22.05 16.35 -12.30
N PRO A 406 -22.82 15.69 -13.19
CA PRO A 406 -22.40 15.47 -14.57
C PRO A 406 -21.98 16.76 -15.30
N SER A 407 -22.64 17.89 -15.00
CA SER A 407 -22.31 19.23 -15.52
C SER A 407 -20.88 19.68 -15.19
N ASP A 408 -20.31 19.21 -14.08
CA ASP A 408 -18.99 19.59 -13.59
C ASP A 408 -17.96 18.51 -13.89
N ALA A 409 -18.38 17.24 -13.91
CA ALA A 409 -17.52 16.10 -14.16
C ALA A 409 -17.00 16.06 -15.60
N ILE A 410 -17.88 16.30 -16.59
CA ILE A 410 -17.51 16.25 -18.02
C ILE A 410 -16.47 17.33 -18.36
N PRO A 411 -16.66 18.62 -17.99
CA PRO A 411 -15.64 19.65 -18.24
C PRO A 411 -14.32 19.37 -17.53
N ARG A 412 -14.33 18.89 -16.27
CA ARG A 412 -13.10 18.55 -15.55
C ARG A 412 -12.34 17.38 -16.17
N MET A 413 -13.07 16.39 -16.70
CA MET A 413 -12.46 15.30 -17.46
C MET A 413 -11.79 15.83 -18.73
N ALA A 414 -12.49 16.66 -19.51
CA ALA A 414 -11.95 17.26 -20.72
C ALA A 414 -10.74 18.19 -20.45
N GLU A 415 -10.75 18.95 -19.34
CA GLU A 415 -9.61 19.76 -18.90
C GLU A 415 -8.40 18.87 -18.58
N LEU A 416 -8.60 17.78 -17.84
CA LEU A 416 -7.52 16.84 -17.53
C LEU A 416 -7.00 16.12 -18.77
N GLU A 417 -7.87 15.72 -19.69
CA GLU A 417 -7.49 15.16 -21.00
C GLU A 417 -6.65 16.14 -21.82
N SER A 418 -7.05 17.41 -21.85
CA SER A 418 -6.31 18.46 -22.56
C SER A 418 -4.92 18.67 -21.94
N LEU A 419 -4.83 18.69 -20.61
CA LEU A 419 -3.55 18.75 -19.91
C LEU A 419 -2.69 17.51 -20.21
N LEU A 420 -3.27 16.32 -20.14
CA LEU A 420 -2.56 15.09 -20.48
C LEU A 420 -2.02 15.12 -21.92
N ALA A 421 -2.80 15.61 -22.89
CA ALA A 421 -2.37 15.74 -24.28
C ALA A 421 -1.22 16.76 -24.47
N ILE A 422 -1.11 17.79 -23.62
CA ILE A 422 -0.02 18.78 -23.66
C ILE A 422 1.30 18.16 -23.20
N TYR A 423 1.28 17.36 -22.12
CA TYR A 423 2.51 16.84 -21.51
C TYR A 423 2.88 15.43 -21.98
N ILE A 424 1.88 14.58 -22.23
CA ILE A 424 2.05 13.15 -22.49
C ILE A 424 1.78 12.90 -23.96
N SER A 425 2.86 12.70 -24.73
CA SER A 425 2.76 12.34 -26.14
C SER A 425 2.00 11.01 -26.32
N PRO A 426 1.10 10.90 -27.31
CA PRO A 426 0.48 9.62 -27.62
C PRO A 426 1.55 8.61 -28.08
N PRO A 427 1.38 7.32 -27.77
CA PRO A 427 2.31 6.29 -28.20
C PRO A 427 2.32 6.22 -29.74
N SER A 428 3.49 6.44 -30.35
CA SER A 428 3.66 6.24 -31.79
C SER A 428 3.54 4.75 -32.12
N PRO A 429 2.76 4.34 -33.15
CA PRO A 429 2.66 2.94 -33.55
C PRO A 429 4.05 2.39 -33.92
N GLY A 430 4.52 1.37 -33.20
CA GLY A 430 5.80 0.70 -33.47
C GLY A 430 7.05 1.33 -32.85
N ALA A 431 6.93 2.41 -32.08
CA ALA A 431 8.04 2.90 -31.26
C ALA A 431 8.01 2.18 -29.90
N ALA A 432 9.14 1.58 -29.50
CA ALA A 432 9.31 1.20 -28.09
C ALA A 432 9.06 2.44 -27.23
N VAL A 433 8.27 2.31 -26.16
CA VAL A 433 8.04 3.39 -25.19
C VAL A 433 9.41 3.95 -24.83
N ASN A 434 9.68 5.18 -25.25
CA ASN A 434 10.99 5.77 -25.05
C ASN A 434 11.05 6.21 -23.58
N ASP A 435 11.44 5.28 -22.72
CA ASP A 435 11.44 5.39 -21.25
C ASP A 435 12.15 6.68 -20.76
N ARG A 436 13.08 7.19 -21.58
CA ARG A 436 13.85 8.41 -21.34
C ARG A 436 13.04 9.70 -21.31
N THR A 437 11.94 9.82 -22.05
CA THR A 437 11.12 11.05 -22.11
C THR A 437 9.85 10.98 -21.27
N ALA A 438 9.38 9.78 -20.92
CA ALA A 438 8.15 9.58 -20.15
C ALA A 438 8.26 10.17 -18.74
N LEU A 439 9.35 9.86 -18.01
CA LEU A 439 9.51 10.31 -16.63
C LEU A 439 9.51 11.84 -16.48
N PRO A 440 10.33 12.63 -17.23
CA PRO A 440 10.26 14.09 -17.17
C PRO A 440 8.89 14.66 -17.49
N ALA A 441 8.17 14.08 -18.47
CA ALA A 441 6.84 14.55 -18.89
C ALA A 441 5.79 14.41 -17.77
N TRP A 442 5.74 13.25 -17.11
CA TRP A 442 4.85 13.02 -15.98
C TRP A 442 5.16 13.93 -14.78
N TYR A 443 6.45 14.14 -14.49
CA TYR A 443 6.86 15.06 -13.43
C TYR A 443 6.51 16.51 -13.77
N ALA A 444 6.66 16.94 -15.02
CA ALA A 444 6.28 18.29 -15.47
C ALA A 444 4.77 18.52 -15.32
N LEU A 445 3.94 17.54 -15.72
CA LEU A 445 2.48 17.58 -15.49
C LEU A 445 2.16 17.68 -13.99
N ALA A 446 2.79 16.86 -13.16
CA ALA A 446 2.54 16.89 -11.72
C ALA A 446 2.98 18.23 -11.08
N ILE A 447 4.10 18.79 -11.52
CA ILE A 447 4.56 20.12 -11.09
C ILE A 447 3.57 21.20 -11.51
N HIS A 448 3.03 21.13 -12.72
CA HIS A 448 2.00 22.06 -13.19
C HIS A 448 0.77 22.04 -12.28
N LEU A 449 0.27 20.84 -11.96
CA LEU A 449 -0.88 20.67 -11.08
C LEU A 449 -0.61 21.14 -9.65
N VAL A 450 0.57 20.82 -9.09
CA VAL A 450 0.98 21.33 -7.76
C VAL A 450 1.10 22.85 -7.77
N HIS A 451 1.67 23.42 -8.83
CA HIS A 451 1.84 24.87 -8.97
C HIS A 451 0.48 25.58 -9.02
N GLN A 452 -0.43 25.14 -9.88
CA GLN A 452 -1.78 25.69 -9.99
C GLN A 452 -2.52 25.63 -8.65
N GLU A 453 -2.45 24.50 -7.96
CA GLU A 453 -3.13 24.33 -6.67
C GLU A 453 -2.52 25.23 -5.58
N LYS A 454 -1.20 25.44 -5.59
CA LYS A 454 -0.56 26.41 -4.67
C LYS A 454 -1.05 27.83 -4.93
N VAL A 455 -1.13 28.24 -6.19
CA VAL A 455 -1.64 29.56 -6.57
C VAL A 455 -3.11 29.71 -6.15
N LYS A 456 -3.95 28.70 -6.39
CA LYS A 456 -5.37 28.70 -5.95
C LYS A 456 -5.54 28.82 -4.44
N LEU A 457 -4.62 28.26 -3.66
CA LEU A 457 -4.63 28.28 -2.19
C LEU A 457 -3.89 29.47 -1.58
N ASP A 458 -3.54 30.49 -2.38
CA ASP A 458 -2.74 31.66 -1.97
C ASP A 458 -1.41 31.29 -1.26
N LYS A 459 -0.83 30.14 -1.64
CA LYS A 459 0.48 29.69 -1.15
C LYS A 459 1.59 30.18 -2.08
N SER A 460 2.81 30.28 -1.56
CA SER A 460 3.96 30.68 -2.37
C SER A 460 4.11 29.77 -3.60
N PRO A 461 4.15 30.35 -4.82
CA PRO A 461 4.28 29.59 -6.05
C PRO A 461 5.63 28.85 -6.11
N LEU A 462 5.70 27.85 -6.97
CA LEU A 462 6.94 27.12 -7.22
C LEU A 462 7.85 27.96 -8.09
N THR A 463 9.13 28.00 -7.75
CA THR A 463 10.16 28.69 -8.53
C THR A 463 10.97 27.69 -9.35
N LEU A 464 11.49 28.12 -10.50
CA LEU A 464 12.37 27.30 -11.32
C LEU A 464 13.60 26.83 -10.53
N THR A 465 14.12 27.66 -9.62
CA THR A 465 15.24 27.34 -8.74
C THR A 465 14.94 26.14 -7.84
N GLN A 466 13.75 26.09 -7.23
CA GLN A 466 13.32 24.95 -6.39
C GLN A 466 13.23 23.67 -7.20
N VAL A 467 12.58 23.70 -8.37
CA VAL A 467 12.41 22.51 -9.22
C VAL A 467 13.75 22.04 -9.81
N ALA A 468 14.58 22.96 -10.30
CA ALA A 468 15.90 22.63 -10.80
C ALA A 468 16.79 22.01 -9.70
N ARG A 469 16.69 22.51 -8.46
CA ARG A 469 17.38 21.93 -7.29
C ARG A 469 16.87 20.52 -6.98
N LEU A 470 15.56 20.28 -7.04
CA LEU A 470 14.97 18.95 -6.85
C LEU A 470 15.56 17.96 -7.88
N PHE A 471 15.55 18.33 -9.15
CA PHE A 471 16.03 17.49 -10.26
C PHE A 471 17.56 17.41 -10.37
N GLY A 472 18.30 18.21 -9.61
CA GLY A 472 19.77 18.26 -9.70
C GLY A 472 20.27 18.89 -11.01
N LEU A 473 19.44 19.72 -11.65
CA LEU A 473 19.78 20.38 -12.92
C LEU A 473 20.65 21.62 -12.66
N PRO A 474 21.69 21.87 -13.49
CA PRO A 474 22.52 23.06 -13.35
C PRO A 474 21.71 24.33 -13.68
N GLN A 475 21.72 25.31 -12.78
CA GLN A 475 20.98 26.57 -12.96
C GLN A 475 21.70 27.56 -13.90
N THR A 476 23.02 27.39 -14.10
CA THR A 476 23.85 28.23 -14.99
C THR A 476 24.94 27.40 -15.66
N ALA A 477 25.27 27.68 -16.92
CA ALA A 477 26.32 26.98 -17.68
C ALA A 477 27.73 27.05 -17.04
N ALA A 478 27.97 27.97 -16.11
CA ALA A 478 29.26 28.21 -15.48
C ALA A 478 29.52 27.41 -14.18
N LEU A 479 28.52 26.73 -13.62
CA LEU A 479 28.65 25.99 -12.36
C LEU A 479 28.11 24.58 -12.52
N THR A 480 28.94 23.69 -13.04
CA THR A 480 28.81 22.26 -12.79
C THR A 480 28.94 22.04 -11.28
N PHE A 481 27.86 21.60 -10.63
CA PHE A 481 27.91 21.22 -9.22
C PHE A 481 28.94 20.10 -9.05
N LYS A 482 30.16 20.43 -8.59
CA LYS A 482 31.17 19.42 -8.21
C LYS A 482 30.70 18.52 -7.07
N ILE A 483 29.68 18.95 -6.32
CA ILE A 483 28.99 18.22 -5.25
C ILE A 483 27.48 18.46 -5.40
N PRO A 484 26.64 17.42 -5.48
CA PRO A 484 25.19 17.61 -5.58
C PRO A 484 24.64 18.35 -4.36
N PRO A 485 23.65 19.25 -4.53
CA PRO A 485 23.11 20.03 -3.44
C PRO A 485 22.49 19.11 -2.38
N ARG A 486 22.72 19.44 -1.09
CA ARG A 486 22.11 18.73 0.04
C ARG A 486 20.58 18.74 -0.12
N ILE A 487 19.97 17.61 0.21
CA ILE A 487 18.52 17.46 0.23
C ILE A 487 17.99 18.25 1.43
N SER A 488 16.95 19.06 1.22
CA SER A 488 16.25 19.79 2.28
C SER A 488 14.86 19.21 2.53
N TRP A 489 14.27 19.51 3.70
CA TRP A 489 12.87 19.17 3.98
C TRP A 489 11.88 19.83 3.00
N GLU A 490 12.26 20.97 2.42
CA GLU A 490 11.51 21.61 1.36
C GLU A 490 11.48 20.75 0.09
N ASP A 491 12.63 20.17 -0.30
CA ASP A 491 12.70 19.28 -1.46
C ASP A 491 11.91 17.98 -1.21
N ILE A 492 12.00 17.43 -0.01
CA ILE A 492 11.23 16.25 0.42
C ILE A 492 9.73 16.52 0.32
N HIS A 493 9.26 17.64 0.88
CA HIS A 493 7.84 17.97 0.84
C HIS A 493 7.36 18.31 -0.57
N LEU A 494 8.18 18.96 -1.41
CA LEU A 494 7.85 19.19 -2.81
C LEU A 494 7.71 17.87 -3.58
N LEU A 495 8.65 16.94 -3.39
CA LEU A 495 8.56 15.61 -3.99
C LEU A 495 7.31 14.87 -3.51
N ALA A 496 6.97 14.95 -2.22
CA ALA A 496 5.76 14.33 -1.69
C ALA A 496 4.48 14.89 -2.34
N ASN A 497 4.42 16.21 -2.60
CA ASN A 497 3.30 16.83 -3.32
C ASN A 497 3.18 16.29 -4.75
N ILE A 498 4.31 16.18 -5.45
CA ILE A 498 4.39 15.60 -6.81
C ILE A 498 3.93 14.14 -6.78
N GLN A 499 4.45 13.33 -5.86
CA GLN A 499 4.09 11.91 -5.73
C GLN A 499 2.61 11.72 -5.38
N ALA A 500 2.02 12.58 -4.54
CA ALA A 500 0.59 12.53 -4.23
C ALA A 500 -0.29 12.79 -5.46
N VAL A 501 0.11 13.72 -6.34
CA VAL A 501 -0.56 13.98 -7.62
C VAL A 501 -0.42 12.77 -8.55
N LEU A 502 0.81 12.30 -8.76
CA LEU A 502 1.10 11.15 -9.63
C LEU A 502 0.36 9.89 -9.18
N TYR A 503 0.31 9.63 -7.87
CA TYR A 503 -0.42 8.50 -7.33
C TYR A 503 -1.95 8.66 -7.48
N SER A 504 -2.46 9.89 -7.37
CA SER A 504 -3.88 10.15 -7.62
C SER A 504 -4.25 9.91 -9.09
N LEU A 505 -3.36 10.25 -10.04
CA LEU A 505 -3.51 9.88 -11.45
C LEU A 505 -3.45 8.37 -11.67
N ARG A 506 -2.58 7.64 -10.95
CA ARG A 506 -2.57 6.17 -10.97
C ARG A 506 -3.88 5.58 -10.47
N MET A 507 -4.46 6.10 -9.38
CA MET A 507 -5.77 5.65 -8.91
C MET A 507 -6.84 5.87 -9.98
N LEU A 508 -6.82 7.03 -10.66
CA LEU A 508 -7.74 7.32 -11.77
C LEU A 508 -7.53 6.36 -12.95
N TYR A 509 -6.29 6.00 -13.28
CA TYR A 509 -5.98 4.99 -14.30
C TYR A 509 -6.62 3.64 -13.97
N GLN A 510 -6.45 3.18 -12.73
CA GLN A 510 -7.01 1.90 -12.28
C GLN A 510 -8.54 1.92 -12.22
N ILE A 511 -9.13 3.02 -11.76
CA ILE A 511 -10.59 3.21 -11.74
C ILE A 511 -11.16 3.17 -13.16
N THR A 512 -10.56 3.92 -14.10
CA THR A 512 -11.02 3.93 -15.50
C THR A 512 -10.87 2.55 -16.16
N GLY A 513 -9.77 1.84 -15.88
CA GLY A 513 -9.58 0.46 -16.34
C GLY A 513 -10.62 -0.51 -15.77
N TYR A 514 -10.93 -0.40 -14.48
CA TYR A 514 -12.00 -1.17 -13.86
C TYR A 514 -13.36 -0.91 -14.52
N ILE A 515 -13.71 0.36 -14.73
CA ILE A 515 -14.96 0.75 -15.40
C ILE A 515 -15.02 0.15 -16.82
N MET A 516 -13.93 0.22 -17.58
CA MET A 516 -13.86 -0.35 -18.93
C MET A 516 -14.03 -1.86 -18.94
N ASN A 517 -13.35 -2.59 -18.06
CA ASN A 517 -13.50 -4.04 -17.92
C ASN A 517 -14.93 -4.41 -17.56
N GLN A 518 -15.53 -3.64 -16.65
CA GLN A 518 -16.94 -3.80 -16.29
C GLN A 518 -17.84 -3.58 -17.51
N MET A 519 -17.61 -2.57 -18.36
CA MET A 519 -18.43 -2.31 -19.57
C MET A 519 -18.35 -3.42 -20.63
N GLN A 520 -17.26 -4.19 -20.67
CA GLN A 520 -17.07 -5.27 -21.65
C GLN A 520 -17.73 -6.60 -21.25
N LEU A 521 -18.17 -6.77 -19.99
CA LEU A 521 -18.88 -7.97 -19.55
C LEU A 521 -20.30 -8.02 -20.17
N PRO A 522 -20.70 -9.10 -20.87
CA PRO A 522 -22.05 -9.25 -21.40
C PRO A 522 -23.06 -9.22 -20.26
N SER A 523 -23.96 -8.23 -20.26
CA SER A 523 -25.07 -8.22 -19.30
C SER A 523 -26.17 -9.13 -19.85
N GLU A 524 -26.51 -10.21 -19.14
CA GLU A 524 -27.67 -11.06 -19.50
C GLU A 524 -28.99 -10.25 -19.54
N SER A 525 -29.03 -9.10 -18.87
CA SER A 525 -30.16 -8.15 -18.87
C SER A 525 -30.15 -7.13 -20.02
N ALA A 526 -29.07 -6.99 -20.80
CA ALA A 526 -28.98 -5.98 -21.86
C ALA A 526 -29.76 -6.36 -23.14
N ALA A 527 -30.17 -7.63 -23.27
CA ALA A 527 -30.95 -8.09 -24.43
C ALA A 527 -32.40 -7.53 -24.48
N MET A 528 -32.86 -6.80 -23.44
CA MET A 528 -34.25 -6.33 -23.32
C MET A 528 -34.39 -4.82 -23.12
N ALA A 529 -33.30 -4.05 -23.06
CA ALA A 529 -33.36 -2.60 -22.87
C ALA A 529 -33.07 -1.87 -24.19
N SER A 530 -34.08 -1.18 -24.75
CA SER A 530 -33.86 -0.26 -25.87
C SER A 530 -32.99 0.94 -25.43
N PRO A 531 -32.04 1.40 -26.25
CA PRO A 531 -31.22 2.57 -25.93
C PRO A 531 -32.08 3.83 -26.05
N HIS A 532 -32.26 4.57 -24.95
CA HIS A 532 -32.75 5.94 -25.01
C HIS A 532 -31.59 6.86 -25.47
N PRO A 533 -31.72 7.58 -26.59
CA PRO A 533 -30.69 8.47 -27.10
C PRO A 533 -30.84 9.84 -26.46
N GLY A 534 -29.91 10.19 -25.59
CA GLY A 534 -29.82 11.55 -25.04
C GLY A 534 -29.05 11.59 -23.73
N ASN A 535 -27.83 12.13 -23.77
CA ASN A 535 -26.97 12.54 -22.65
C ASN A 535 -25.90 11.56 -22.11
N SER A 536 -25.74 10.33 -22.63
CA SER A 536 -24.76 9.38 -22.10
C SER A 536 -23.59 9.00 -23.02
N GLU A 537 -23.51 9.46 -24.27
CA GLU A 537 -22.46 9.00 -25.21
C GLU A 537 -21.07 9.63 -24.95
N GLY A 538 -21.01 10.83 -24.37
CA GLY A 538 -19.74 11.53 -24.12
C GLY A 538 -18.91 10.94 -22.98
N LEU A 539 -19.56 10.37 -21.95
CA LEU A 539 -18.86 9.89 -20.75
C LEU A 539 -18.06 8.60 -20.98
N PRO A 540 -18.58 7.54 -21.63
CA PRO A 540 -17.79 6.35 -21.97
C PRO A 540 -16.62 6.66 -22.89
N THR A 541 -16.82 7.56 -23.86
CA THR A 541 -15.78 7.98 -24.82
C THR A 541 -14.64 8.71 -24.11
N GLY A 542 -14.95 9.67 -23.23
CA GLY A 542 -13.95 10.36 -22.42
C GLY A 542 -13.22 9.43 -21.45
N ILE A 543 -13.94 8.51 -20.77
CA ILE A 543 -13.31 7.50 -19.91
C ILE A 543 -12.28 6.67 -20.69
N ALA A 544 -12.61 6.24 -21.91
CA ALA A 544 -11.69 5.47 -22.76
C ALA A 544 -10.48 6.29 -23.21
N ALA A 545 -10.68 7.56 -23.60
CA ALA A 545 -9.60 8.47 -23.98
C ALA A 545 -8.64 8.71 -22.81
N LEU A 546 -9.19 9.08 -21.65
CA LEU A 546 -8.45 9.27 -20.41
C LEU A 546 -7.66 8.01 -20.01
N HIS A 547 -8.30 6.82 -20.06
CA HIS A 547 -7.63 5.55 -19.76
C HIS A 547 -6.46 5.28 -20.72
N SER A 548 -6.66 5.51 -22.02
CA SER A 548 -5.64 5.29 -23.04
C SER A 548 -4.42 6.20 -22.89
N THR A 549 -4.60 7.43 -22.41
CA THR A 549 -3.44 8.31 -22.16
C THR A 549 -2.74 7.94 -20.86
N LEU A 550 -3.52 7.64 -19.81
CA LEU A 550 -3.01 7.23 -18.50
C LEU A 550 -2.29 5.87 -18.52
N SER A 551 -2.59 4.98 -19.47
CA SER A 551 -1.89 3.70 -19.62
C SER A 551 -0.41 3.85 -19.98
N ASN A 552 0.02 5.03 -20.48
CA ASN A 552 1.42 5.34 -20.74
C ASN A 552 2.20 5.74 -19.48
N MET A 553 1.57 5.69 -18.30
CA MET A 553 2.23 5.98 -17.03
C MET A 553 3.24 4.89 -16.68
N PRO A 554 4.54 5.23 -16.44
CA PRO A 554 5.55 4.27 -15.99
C PRO A 554 5.11 3.52 -14.73
N SER A 555 5.71 2.38 -14.39
CA SER A 555 5.39 1.62 -13.18
C SER A 555 5.59 2.44 -11.89
N ILE A 556 5.02 2.03 -10.75
CA ILE A 556 5.24 2.71 -9.46
C ILE A 556 6.75 2.79 -9.15
N ALA A 557 7.48 1.72 -9.48
CA ALA A 557 8.92 1.65 -9.25
C ALA A 557 9.73 2.66 -10.07
N ASP A 558 9.28 2.96 -11.29
CA ASP A 558 9.98 3.89 -12.18
C ASP A 558 9.49 5.34 -12.03
N LEU A 559 8.24 5.53 -11.57
CA LEU A 559 7.61 6.83 -11.44
C LEU A 559 7.86 7.48 -10.07
N LEU A 560 7.71 6.73 -8.97
CA LEU A 560 7.74 7.27 -7.61
C LEU A 560 9.15 7.14 -6.99
N LEU A 561 10.12 7.76 -7.64
CA LEU A 561 11.52 7.76 -7.23
C LEU A 561 11.75 8.67 -6.02
N ASP A 562 12.76 8.33 -5.20
CA ASP A 562 13.33 9.29 -4.26
C ASP A 562 14.18 10.34 -4.99
N ILE A 563 14.58 11.41 -4.27
CA ILE A 563 15.32 12.52 -4.86
C ILE A 563 16.65 12.07 -5.46
N THR A 564 17.33 11.10 -4.84
CA THR A 564 18.65 10.64 -5.29
C THR A 564 18.52 9.91 -6.62
N HIS A 565 17.57 8.98 -6.73
CA HIS A 565 17.31 8.22 -7.93
C HIS A 565 16.71 9.09 -9.04
N LEU A 566 15.85 10.05 -8.69
CA LEU A 566 15.31 11.04 -9.63
C LEU A 566 16.43 11.86 -10.27
N ARG A 567 17.35 12.40 -9.44
CA ARG A 567 18.52 13.15 -9.92
C ARG A 567 19.43 12.30 -10.79
N GLN A 568 19.63 11.04 -10.44
CA GLN A 568 20.43 10.11 -11.25
C GLN A 568 19.78 9.87 -12.61
N LYS A 569 18.50 9.47 -12.65
CA LYS A 569 17.76 9.21 -13.90
C LYS A 569 17.73 10.43 -14.82
N LEU A 570 17.52 11.62 -14.26
CA LEU A 570 17.54 12.86 -15.04
C LEU A 570 18.95 13.33 -15.43
N GLY A 571 19.97 12.98 -14.64
CA GLY A 571 21.38 13.25 -14.94
C GLY A 571 21.94 12.38 -16.06
N GLU A 572 21.47 11.12 -16.16
CA GLU A 572 21.79 10.18 -17.24
C GLU A 572 21.12 10.54 -18.57
N ALA A 573 20.09 11.39 -18.55
CA ALA A 573 19.43 11.84 -19.77
C ALA A 573 20.36 12.67 -20.66
N ASP A 574 20.18 12.57 -21.98
CA ASP A 574 20.93 13.39 -22.94
C ASP A 574 20.64 14.90 -22.75
N ILE A 575 21.49 15.72 -23.35
CA ILE A 575 21.43 17.18 -23.23
C ILE A 575 20.10 17.72 -23.79
N GLU A 576 19.58 17.11 -24.85
CA GLU A 576 18.33 17.52 -25.50
C GLU A 576 17.13 17.31 -24.57
N THR A 577 17.01 16.11 -23.98
CA THR A 577 15.99 15.75 -23.00
C THR A 577 16.04 16.66 -21.78
N ARG A 578 17.24 16.96 -21.27
CA ARG A 578 17.42 17.91 -20.15
C ARG A 578 16.99 19.32 -20.53
N ASN A 579 17.39 19.82 -21.69
CA ASN A 579 17.00 21.16 -22.15
C ASN A 579 15.50 21.28 -22.41
N MET A 580 14.89 20.23 -22.97
CA MET A 580 13.44 20.14 -23.16
C MET A 580 12.72 20.16 -21.82
N THR A 581 13.20 19.38 -20.85
CA THR A 581 12.65 19.36 -19.48
C THR A 581 12.72 20.76 -18.85
N ILE A 582 13.88 21.43 -18.91
CA ILE A 582 14.03 22.79 -18.38
C ILE A 582 13.09 23.79 -19.08
N ARG A 583 12.94 23.68 -20.40
CA ARG A 583 12.04 24.55 -21.17
C ARG A 583 10.58 24.35 -20.74
N CYS A 584 10.13 23.09 -20.68
CA CYS A 584 8.79 22.73 -20.23
C CYS A 584 8.52 23.27 -18.82
N LEU A 585 9.46 23.11 -17.89
CA LEU A 585 9.35 23.65 -16.54
C LEU A 585 9.30 25.19 -16.51
N LYS A 586 10.05 25.88 -17.36
CA LYS A 586 9.95 27.34 -17.49
C LYS A 586 8.56 27.76 -17.96
N ASP A 587 8.04 27.10 -18.99
CA ASP A 587 6.71 27.41 -19.53
C ASP A 587 5.60 27.15 -18.49
N VAL A 588 5.78 26.15 -17.61
CA VAL A 588 4.86 25.83 -16.50
C VAL A 588 4.87 26.89 -15.39
N LEU A 589 6.06 27.34 -14.99
CA LEU A 589 6.27 28.15 -13.78
C LEU A 589 6.26 29.66 -14.08
N GLU A 590 6.61 30.04 -15.29
CA GLU A 590 6.65 31.42 -15.79
C GLU A 590 5.85 31.48 -17.10
N PRO A 591 4.52 31.30 -17.05
CA PRO A 591 3.71 31.40 -18.25
C PRO A 591 3.94 32.77 -18.86
N LYS A 592 4.52 32.81 -20.07
CA LYS A 592 4.63 34.07 -20.83
C LYS A 592 3.21 34.63 -20.92
N SER A 593 3.02 35.85 -20.46
CA SER A 593 1.81 36.61 -20.72
C SER A 593 1.53 36.52 -22.22
N LEU A 594 0.52 35.74 -22.61
CA LEU A 594 -0.05 35.84 -23.94
C LEU A 594 -0.38 37.32 -24.19
N PRO A 595 -0.13 37.87 -25.39
CA PRO A 595 -0.49 39.25 -25.68
C PRO A 595 -1.99 39.39 -25.40
N GLU A 596 -2.33 40.34 -24.52
CA GLU A 596 -3.70 40.79 -24.33
C GLU A 596 -4.28 41.12 -25.70
N LEU A 597 -5.16 40.25 -26.21
CA LEU A 597 -6.07 40.64 -27.27
C LEU A 597 -7.03 41.64 -26.64
N ALA A 598 -6.72 42.91 -26.90
CA ALA A 598 -7.53 44.05 -26.54
C ALA A 598 -9.00 43.81 -26.89
N ILE A 599 -9.84 43.70 -25.86
CA ILE A 599 -11.27 44.00 -25.97
C ILE A 599 -11.50 45.22 -25.08
N GLN A 600 -11.40 46.40 -25.70
CA GLN A 600 -11.82 47.65 -25.09
C GLN A 600 -13.36 47.73 -25.08
N HIS A 601 -13.88 47.96 -23.88
CA HIS A 601 -15.08 48.71 -23.49
C HIS A 601 -16.46 48.36 -24.10
N SER A 602 -17.39 48.04 -23.20
CA SER A 602 -18.37 49.07 -22.82
C SER A 602 -18.80 48.90 -21.36
N VAL A 603 -18.63 49.99 -20.61
CA VAL A 603 -19.21 50.21 -19.29
C VAL A 603 -20.68 50.53 -19.51
N ARG A 604 -21.58 49.74 -18.94
CA ARG A 604 -22.89 50.24 -18.53
C ARG A 604 -23.19 49.75 -17.12
N ASP A 605 -23.12 50.73 -16.25
CA ASP A 605 -23.58 50.78 -14.88
C ASP A 605 -25.10 50.61 -14.87
N GLU A 606 -25.62 49.61 -14.15
CA GLU A 606 -26.99 49.61 -13.61
C GLU A 606 -27.16 48.49 -12.58
N GLY A 607 -27.33 48.89 -11.32
CA GLY A 607 -28.41 48.37 -10.47
C GLY A 607 -28.22 47.01 -9.78
N ASN A 608 -27.49 47.04 -8.65
CA ASN A 608 -27.83 46.41 -7.37
C ASN A 608 -29.03 45.44 -7.33
N GLN A 609 -28.78 44.14 -7.08
CA GLN A 609 -29.67 43.30 -6.28
C GLN A 609 -28.93 42.09 -5.69
N ASP A 610 -28.96 42.04 -4.36
CA ASP A 610 -28.53 40.95 -3.48
C ASP A 610 -29.13 39.59 -3.87
N THR A 611 -28.27 38.59 -4.07
CA THR A 611 -28.56 37.20 -3.69
C THR A 611 -27.27 36.50 -3.25
N SER A 612 -27.17 36.25 -1.96
CA SER A 612 -26.17 35.38 -1.33
C SER A 612 -26.27 33.96 -1.87
N ASN A 613 -25.23 33.49 -2.57
CA ASN A 613 -24.99 32.07 -2.83
C ASN A 613 -23.91 31.57 -1.86
N GLU A 614 -24.32 30.80 -0.86
CA GLU A 614 -23.44 30.02 -0.01
C GLU A 614 -22.73 28.96 -0.85
N HIS A 615 -21.40 29.02 -0.92
CA HIS A 615 -20.56 27.95 -1.45
C HIS A 615 -20.34 26.90 -0.34
N ASP A 616 -20.81 25.68 -0.60
CA ASP A 616 -20.54 24.49 0.22
C ASP A 616 -19.04 24.15 0.21
N GLU A 617 -18.30 24.71 1.17
CA GLU A 617 -16.99 24.19 1.57
C GLU A 617 -17.16 22.82 2.25
N ALA A 618 -16.22 21.90 2.00
CA ALA A 618 -16.16 20.62 2.70
C ALA A 618 -16.00 20.85 4.22
N VAL A 619 -17.10 20.76 4.95
CA VAL A 619 -17.14 20.97 6.41
C VAL A 619 -16.43 19.82 7.12
N TRP A 620 -15.30 20.14 7.74
CA TRP A 620 -14.51 19.21 8.54
C TRP A 620 -15.19 18.95 9.89
N ALA A 621 -15.91 17.84 10.01
CA ALA A 621 -16.49 17.43 11.29
C ALA A 621 -15.41 16.98 12.29
N THR A 622 -15.52 17.44 13.53
CA THR A 622 -14.61 17.10 14.64
C THR A 622 -15.12 15.90 15.42
N ALA A 623 -14.34 14.82 15.52
CA ALA A 623 -14.61 13.73 16.44
C ALA A 623 -14.15 14.12 17.86
N LYS A 624 -15.08 14.23 18.82
CA LYS A 624 -14.77 14.55 20.23
C LYS A 624 -14.22 13.31 20.95
N PRO A 625 -13.10 13.41 21.71
CA PRO A 625 -12.60 12.32 22.52
C PRO A 625 -13.45 12.13 23.79
N LYS A 626 -13.88 10.89 24.06
CA LYS A 626 -14.54 10.50 25.33
C LYS A 626 -13.53 10.57 26.49
N LYS A 627 -13.81 11.40 27.49
CA LYS A 627 -13.01 11.57 28.71
C LYS A 627 -12.93 10.27 29.52
N LYS A 628 -11.73 9.69 29.66
CA LYS A 628 -11.45 8.62 30.64
C LYS A 628 -11.40 9.19 32.06
N LYS A 629 -12.18 8.59 32.96
CA LYS A 629 -12.27 8.89 34.40
C LYS A 629 -10.94 8.53 35.10
N LYS A 630 -10.30 9.53 35.72
CA LYS A 630 -9.04 9.43 36.47
C LYS A 630 -9.27 8.68 37.79
N ARG A 631 -8.66 7.50 37.98
CA ARG A 631 -8.68 6.75 39.25
C ARG A 631 -7.37 7.01 40.00
N LYS A 632 -7.50 7.51 41.22
CA LYS A 632 -6.43 7.96 42.14
C LYS A 632 -5.75 6.72 42.76
N ARG A 633 -4.42 6.59 42.69
CA ARG A 633 -3.66 5.63 43.50
C ARG A 633 -2.47 6.32 44.18
N GLY A 634 -2.35 6.04 45.47
CA GLY A 634 -1.39 6.62 46.40
C GLY A 634 0.00 6.01 46.29
N ARG A 635 0.92 6.71 46.95
CA ARG A 635 2.37 6.60 46.94
C ARG A 635 2.83 5.74 48.12
N GLN A 636 3.67 4.73 47.90
CA GLN A 636 4.53 4.06 48.89
C GLN A 636 5.67 3.38 48.11
N LEU A 637 6.88 3.94 48.13
CA LEU A 637 8.01 3.68 49.04
C LEU A 637 8.84 2.45 48.62
N GLU A 638 10.09 2.76 48.24
CA GLU A 638 11.13 1.87 47.74
C GLU A 638 11.56 0.80 48.75
N THR A 639 11.96 -0.36 48.24
CA THR A 639 13.07 -1.11 48.83
C THR A 639 13.84 -1.82 47.74
N GLN A 640 15.14 -1.51 47.66
CA GLN A 640 16.11 -2.09 46.74
C GLN A 640 16.41 -3.54 47.12
N ALA A 641 16.45 -4.43 46.13
CA ALA A 641 17.14 -5.72 46.24
C ALA A 641 17.85 -6.02 44.90
N ILE A 642 19.17 -6.08 44.96
CA ILE A 642 20.07 -6.47 43.88
C ILE A 642 20.06 -8.00 43.77
N GLN A 643 19.76 -8.57 42.59
CA GLN A 643 20.17 -9.93 42.28
C GLN A 643 20.30 -10.19 40.75
N THR A 644 21.56 -10.45 40.39
CA THR A 644 22.09 -11.37 39.34
C THR A 644 21.50 -11.32 37.92
N LYS A 645 22.32 -10.77 37.02
CA LYS A 645 22.19 -10.79 35.56
C LYS A 645 22.12 -12.24 35.02
N SER A 646 20.95 -12.60 34.50
CA SER A 646 20.77 -13.66 33.50
C SER A 646 20.52 -12.97 32.15
N THR A 647 21.41 -13.23 31.19
CA THR A 647 21.36 -12.70 29.83
C THR A 647 20.15 -13.26 29.08
N ASN A 648 19.10 -12.45 28.96
CA ASN A 648 17.88 -12.77 28.23
C ASN A 648 17.76 -11.83 27.02
N ILE A 649 17.80 -12.40 25.80
CA ILE A 649 18.00 -11.69 24.52
C ILE A 649 16.71 -11.08 23.92
N PHE A 650 15.52 -11.33 24.48
CA PHE A 650 14.24 -10.95 23.84
C PHE A 650 13.36 -9.93 24.58
N LYS A 651 13.88 -9.20 25.57
CA LYS A 651 13.09 -8.17 26.29
C LYS A 651 12.92 -6.84 25.52
N LEU A 652 12.67 -6.89 24.20
CA LEU A 652 12.80 -5.73 23.32
C LEU A 652 11.66 -5.46 22.34
N LEU A 653 10.46 -5.89 22.67
CA LEU A 653 9.25 -5.51 21.96
C LEU A 653 8.13 -5.33 22.97
N SER A 654 8.12 -4.16 23.62
CA SER A 654 7.04 -3.49 24.36
C SER A 654 7.67 -2.75 25.54
N ASP A 655 7.67 -1.43 25.51
CA ASP A 655 7.20 -0.57 26.60
C ASP A 655 7.40 0.91 26.23
N ASP A 656 6.34 1.69 26.45
CA ASP A 656 6.25 3.16 26.34
C ASP A 656 7.39 3.88 27.07
N PRO A 657 7.83 5.08 26.61
CA PRO A 657 8.57 5.98 27.45
C PRO A 657 7.60 6.74 28.39
N GLY A 658 7.92 6.76 29.68
CA GLY A 658 7.41 7.80 30.59
C GLY A 658 7.96 9.17 30.24
#